data_AF-A0A9Q8ZBU9-F1
#
_entry.id   AF-A0A9Q8ZBU9-F1
#
_cell.length_a   1.000
_cell.length_b   1.000
_cell.length_c   1.000
_cell.angle_alpha   90.00
_cell.angle_beta   90.00
_cell.angle_gamma   90.00
#
_symmetry.space_group_name_H-M   'P 1'
#
loop_
_entity.id
_entity.type
_entity.pdbx_description
1 polymer ?
#
loop_
_entity_poly.entity_id
_entity_poly.type
_entity_poly.pdbx_seq_one_letter_code
_entity_poly.pdbx_strand_id
1 'polypeptide(L)'
;MSQPKTSSKSSSKSKSSKSDSSKVHKLALKGSSKIVNEFFEYSINTILFQRGVYPAEDFTAVKKYGLTMMVTADDQVKAYIKKIMGQLKEWMYGGKISKLVVVITSKETGEHVERWQFDVQIFGKGSKSKSSKKTTDQENAAPEASDTPEEKTEAEIQSEIQSIFRQITASVTFLPMLDGNCTFNVLVYADADSEVPLEWGDSDAKEIKNGEKVQLRSFSTSNHRVDTLVSYRSRPASFTPLQLGGINSPSSSSIAGSDPSSTSIGTDPVRDVKAEILANWLHTKQEERVWTFGGAGEGVFMKRAKGSYACAPHGVQSDGTGLYQAVTELNVRCAMTVNTRVIKYILERTTIPYVQIQSGLRLQVIPDFEALPFCQRGQSAAFIASRGMLVVWQDDPKLLLERSEFIINALMRMMCGSEYGYDAQDIELEKVLGKNPMVDVEEYDEVFDPTGGRDEGPRDVKIWQSAYCGLSILLLTTAIGSGWRQIAIEEVQAYDMLRMLFLVCLPAQVWLSLFFFQAVVGNVAQIFGPTDQMNENSRYYSGKAPKRIHRDTFGAPLPHVTIQMPVFKEGLRTVIEPTVRSLKQAISTYELQGGSANIFINDDGMQLISAEDAQDRQEFYDEHGIGWVARPRHDPKGEHGVRPFVRPGKFKKASNMNYGLRISCRVEELLNQTRRGEGWSQLDENIAYKHAMETAMAEHAGEAWADGNIRIGDYILLVDSDTRVPKDCLLEAVSEMEQSSEVAILQYSSGVMNVTNNFFEKGITFFTNMIYTMIRFAVAGGDVAPFVGHNAILRWSAVQKIAYQFREEDGTTYDKFWSEETVSEDFDMSLRLQSANYIIRLASYKGDGFKEGVSITVYDELARWEKYAYGCNELIFNPFIKWFTKGPFTKLFRSFLRSNIPLASKITIMAYIGTYYALGCSWILTMLNYFLIGFFNGWLDHYYINSFRVYFAIVLVFTVLGNISLAVLRYRIGEGPIMGGFLTNLKWIPLLTIFLGGISLHISQALLCHFLSIPLEWGSTSKESEHVSFFVAISKVLRRFKWSFMFCFGMTAVMITMAFVLPEDWQIRTLIAVWPMGTIVVSHFLLPIVLNPQLMTFTW
;
A
#
# COMPACT_ATOMS: atom_id res chain seq x y z
N MET A 1 14.55 79.88 0.60
CA MET A 1 14.26 78.59 -0.07
C MET A 1 13.50 77.70 0.90
N SER A 2 12.25 77.40 0.53
CA SER A 2 11.39 76.29 0.96
C SER A 2 11.52 75.74 2.40
N GLN A 3 10.55 76.11 3.24
CA GLN A 3 10.07 75.30 4.36
C GLN A 3 8.73 74.62 4.00
N PRO A 4 8.42 73.44 4.57
CA PRO A 4 7.21 72.69 4.28
C PRO A 4 6.14 72.87 5.37
N LYS A 5 4.85 72.72 5.02
CA LYS A 5 3.86 71.98 5.84
C LYS A 5 2.46 71.87 5.22
N THR A 6 1.83 70.76 5.59
CA THR A 6 0.38 70.43 5.69
C THR A 6 -0.44 70.14 4.43
N SER A 7 -0.96 68.92 4.35
CA SER A 7 -2.29 68.65 3.80
C SER A 7 -3.03 67.62 4.66
N SER A 8 -4.29 67.93 4.98
CA SER A 8 -5.27 67.05 5.60
C SER A 8 -6.51 66.95 4.71
N LYS A 9 -6.96 65.71 4.52
CA LYS A 9 -8.31 65.18 4.22
C LYS A 9 -9.23 65.88 3.19
N SER A 10 -9.69 65.09 2.22
CA SER A 10 -11.11 64.98 1.90
C SER A 10 -11.48 63.60 1.33
N SER A 11 -12.63 63.08 1.77
CA SER A 11 -13.29 61.80 1.45
C SER A 11 -13.83 61.69 0.02
N SER A 12 -13.74 60.50 -0.60
CA SER A 12 -14.57 60.12 -1.76
C SER A 12 -15.17 58.71 -1.64
N LYS A 13 -16.47 58.64 -1.91
CA LYS A 13 -17.41 57.50 -1.82
C LYS A 13 -17.04 56.29 -2.69
N SER A 14 -17.48 55.12 -2.22
CA SER A 14 -17.39 53.79 -2.82
C SER A 14 -18.28 53.58 -4.06
N LYS A 15 -17.65 53.25 -5.19
CA LYS A 15 -18.23 52.59 -6.37
C LYS A 15 -17.10 51.79 -7.06
N SER A 16 -16.89 50.53 -6.72
CA SER A 16 -16.00 49.65 -7.52
C SER A 16 -16.26 48.13 -7.42
N SER A 17 -17.05 47.59 -6.50
CA SER A 17 -17.14 46.12 -6.35
C SER A 17 -18.00 45.37 -7.37
N LYS A 18 -18.90 46.03 -8.11
CA LYS A 18 -19.75 45.36 -9.13
C LYS A 18 -19.13 45.28 -10.53
N SER A 19 -18.19 46.16 -10.88
CA SER A 19 -17.53 46.07 -12.20
C SER A 19 -16.50 44.96 -12.25
N ASP A 20 -15.78 44.72 -11.15
CA ASP A 20 -14.70 43.73 -11.12
C ASP A 20 -15.21 42.28 -11.09
N SER A 21 -16.32 41.98 -10.39
CA SER A 21 -16.92 40.65 -10.43
C SER A 21 -17.47 40.28 -11.82
N SER A 22 -18.02 41.25 -12.55
CA SER A 22 -18.48 41.04 -13.93
C SER A 22 -17.33 40.78 -14.92
N LYS A 23 -16.16 41.38 -14.68
CA LYS A 23 -14.95 41.16 -15.47
C LYS A 23 -14.31 39.80 -15.18
N VAL A 24 -14.25 39.41 -13.90
CA VAL A 24 -13.75 38.09 -13.48
C VAL A 24 -14.62 36.96 -14.02
N HIS A 25 -15.95 37.09 -13.94
CA HIS A 25 -16.87 36.10 -14.51
C HIS A 25 -16.75 35.99 -16.04
N LYS A 26 -16.60 37.11 -16.77
CA LYS A 26 -16.33 37.10 -18.22
C LYS A 26 -14.97 36.48 -18.56
N LEU A 27 -13.96 36.62 -17.70
CA LEU A 27 -12.65 36.00 -17.87
C LEU A 27 -12.69 34.48 -17.62
N ALA A 28 -13.43 34.03 -16.60
CA ALA A 28 -13.63 32.62 -16.28
C ALA A 28 -14.41 31.87 -17.38
N LEU A 29 -15.51 32.46 -17.86
CA LEU A 29 -16.25 31.95 -19.02
C LEU A 29 -15.34 31.83 -20.24
N LYS A 30 -14.42 32.81 -20.42
CA LYS A 30 -13.46 32.82 -21.53
C LYS A 30 -12.40 31.72 -21.45
N GLY A 31 -11.95 31.36 -20.25
CA GLY A 31 -11.07 30.21 -20.05
C GLY A 31 -11.79 28.89 -20.32
N SER A 32 -12.98 28.73 -19.75
CA SER A 32 -13.80 27.53 -19.91
C SER A 32 -14.21 27.27 -21.37
N SER A 33 -14.68 28.27 -22.11
CA SER A 33 -15.01 28.13 -23.54
C SER A 33 -13.79 27.77 -24.38
N LYS A 34 -12.57 28.20 -24.01
CA LYS A 34 -11.35 27.85 -24.75
C LYS A 34 -11.04 26.35 -24.61
N ILE A 35 -11.18 25.79 -23.41
CA ILE A 35 -10.94 24.38 -23.12
C ILE A 35 -11.93 23.49 -23.88
N VAL A 36 -13.22 23.85 -23.86
CA VAL A 36 -14.27 23.10 -24.57
C VAL A 36 -14.08 23.17 -26.09
N ASN A 37 -13.65 24.31 -26.63
CA ASN A 37 -13.42 24.45 -28.08
C ASN A 37 -12.24 23.59 -28.54
N GLU A 38 -11.18 23.56 -27.73
CA GLU A 38 -10.03 22.70 -27.97
C GLU A 38 -10.41 21.22 -27.89
N PHE A 39 -11.23 20.83 -26.89
CA PHE A 39 -11.76 19.47 -26.79
C PHE A 39 -12.47 19.05 -28.08
N PHE A 40 -13.39 19.87 -28.62
CA PHE A 40 -14.11 19.54 -29.84
C PHE A 40 -13.21 19.38 -31.07
N GLU A 41 -12.18 20.22 -31.21
CA GLU A 41 -11.22 20.11 -32.31
C GLU A 41 -10.50 18.75 -32.30
N TYR A 42 -10.02 18.31 -31.14
CA TYR A 42 -9.36 17.02 -30.99
C TYR A 42 -10.35 15.85 -31.09
N SER A 43 -11.59 15.99 -30.62
CA SER A 43 -12.64 14.97 -30.76
C SER A 43 -13.00 14.71 -32.22
N ILE A 44 -13.17 15.76 -33.04
CA ILE A 44 -13.46 15.59 -34.46
C ILE A 44 -12.32 14.84 -35.15
N ASN A 45 -11.06 15.29 -34.97
CA ASN A 45 -9.91 14.63 -35.57
C ASN A 45 -9.76 13.17 -35.12
N THR A 46 -9.99 12.90 -33.84
CA THR A 46 -9.91 11.53 -33.28
C THR A 46 -10.99 10.63 -33.87
N ILE A 47 -12.23 11.11 -34.01
CA ILE A 47 -13.33 10.34 -34.62
C ILE A 47 -13.01 10.04 -36.09
N LEU A 48 -12.53 11.03 -36.86
CA LEU A 48 -12.18 10.84 -38.27
C LEU A 48 -11.08 9.80 -38.46
N PHE A 49 -10.08 9.80 -37.58
CA PHE A 49 -8.99 8.83 -37.58
C PHE A 49 -9.47 7.44 -37.14
N GLN A 50 -10.10 7.33 -35.96
CA GLN A 50 -10.49 6.05 -35.36
C GLN A 50 -11.58 5.32 -36.15
N ARG A 51 -12.44 6.06 -36.86
CA ARG A 51 -13.48 5.48 -37.71
C ARG A 51 -13.02 5.32 -39.17
N GLY A 52 -11.78 5.67 -39.51
CA GLY A 52 -11.24 5.51 -40.85
C GLY A 52 -12.00 6.31 -41.93
N VAL A 53 -12.56 7.46 -41.58
CA VAL A 53 -13.26 8.35 -42.54
C VAL A 53 -12.25 8.96 -43.53
N TYR A 54 -11.03 9.20 -43.05
CA TYR A 54 -9.86 9.56 -43.85
C TYR A 54 -8.74 8.53 -43.60
N PRO A 55 -7.87 8.28 -44.59
CA PRO A 55 -6.72 7.39 -44.45
C PRO A 55 -5.80 7.79 -43.29
N ALA A 56 -5.13 6.79 -42.69
CA ALA A 56 -4.23 7.04 -41.56
C ALA A 56 -3.01 7.88 -41.94
N GLU A 57 -2.54 7.82 -43.20
CA GLU A 57 -1.45 8.65 -43.72
C GLU A 57 -1.75 10.15 -43.70
N ASP A 58 -3.02 10.54 -43.71
CA ASP A 58 -3.44 11.95 -43.69
C ASP A 58 -3.49 12.54 -42.28
N PHE A 59 -2.88 11.88 -41.29
CA PHE A 59 -2.83 12.34 -39.91
C PHE A 59 -1.40 12.37 -39.35
N THR A 60 -1.15 13.37 -38.51
CA THR A 60 0.11 13.54 -37.77
C THR A 60 -0.13 13.41 -36.27
N ALA A 61 0.84 12.81 -35.58
CA ALA A 61 0.78 12.59 -34.14
C ALA A 61 1.20 13.86 -33.36
N VAL A 62 0.37 14.29 -32.41
CA VAL A 62 0.60 15.43 -31.52
C VAL A 62 0.37 15.02 -30.06
N LYS A 63 1.27 15.40 -29.15
CA LYS A 63 1.09 15.12 -27.72
C LYS A 63 0.14 16.13 -27.07
N LYS A 64 -1.01 15.67 -26.59
CA LYS A 64 -2.00 16.50 -25.89
C LYS A 64 -2.78 15.68 -24.84
N TYR A 65 -3.16 16.31 -23.72
CA TYR A 65 -3.88 15.65 -22.61
C TYR A 65 -3.16 14.38 -22.08
N GLY A 66 -1.83 14.34 -22.14
CA GLY A 66 -1.04 13.17 -21.77
C GLY A 66 -1.23 11.96 -22.70
N LEU A 67 -1.75 12.14 -23.91
CA LEU A 67 -1.94 11.13 -24.95
C LEU A 67 -1.27 11.57 -26.26
N THR A 68 -0.97 10.60 -27.12
CA THR A 68 -0.62 10.86 -28.52
C THR A 68 -1.92 10.94 -29.32
N MET A 69 -2.31 12.15 -29.70
CA MET A 69 -3.53 12.45 -30.45
C MET A 69 -3.21 12.56 -31.94
N MET A 70 -4.13 12.13 -32.82
CA MET A 70 -3.98 12.25 -34.27
C MET A 70 -4.70 13.50 -34.77
N VAL A 71 -4.02 14.34 -35.54
CA VAL A 71 -4.58 15.56 -36.15
C VAL A 71 -4.36 15.52 -37.65
N THR A 72 -5.39 15.88 -38.42
CA THR A 72 -5.32 15.85 -39.89
C THR A 72 -4.18 16.73 -40.44
N ALA A 73 -3.44 16.17 -41.41
CA ALA A 73 -2.42 16.83 -42.20
C ALA A 73 -2.98 17.40 -43.52
N ASP A 74 -4.21 17.02 -43.91
CA ASP A 74 -4.88 17.54 -45.09
C ASP A 74 -5.28 19.01 -44.89
N ASP A 75 -4.78 19.89 -45.76
CA ASP A 75 -4.99 21.34 -45.66
C ASP A 75 -6.46 21.76 -45.86
N GLN A 76 -7.24 21.01 -46.65
CA GLN A 76 -8.66 21.31 -46.89
C GLN A 76 -9.50 20.93 -45.67
N VAL A 77 -9.30 19.73 -45.11
CA VAL A 77 -9.98 19.27 -43.90
C VAL A 77 -9.60 20.14 -42.70
N LYS A 78 -8.32 20.50 -42.59
CA LYS A 78 -7.82 21.41 -41.56
C LYS A 78 -8.44 22.81 -41.67
N ALA A 79 -8.54 23.37 -42.89
CA ALA A 79 -9.21 24.64 -43.11
C ALA A 79 -10.71 24.57 -42.76
N TYR A 80 -11.37 23.46 -43.10
CA TYR A 80 -12.78 23.23 -42.78
C TYR A 80 -13.04 23.13 -41.28
N ILE A 81 -12.27 22.32 -40.54
CA ILE A 81 -12.39 22.21 -39.08
C ILE A 81 -12.08 23.56 -38.42
N LYS A 82 -11.03 24.27 -38.87
CA LYS A 82 -10.67 25.58 -38.33
C LYS A 82 -11.78 26.62 -38.52
N LYS A 83 -12.48 26.60 -39.66
CA LYS A 83 -13.63 27.46 -39.93
C LYS A 83 -14.79 27.18 -38.97
N ILE A 84 -15.09 25.90 -38.74
CA ILE A 84 -16.13 25.47 -37.78
C ILE A 84 -15.76 25.89 -36.36
N MET A 85 -14.52 25.62 -35.92
CA MET A 85 -14.04 25.98 -34.58
C MET A 85 -14.00 27.50 -34.36
N GLY A 86 -13.78 28.29 -35.42
CA GLY A 86 -13.87 29.75 -35.38
C GLY A 86 -15.27 30.23 -35.01
N GLN A 87 -16.30 29.70 -35.68
CA GLN A 87 -17.69 30.07 -35.40
C GLN A 87 -18.19 29.49 -34.08
N LEU A 88 -17.82 28.25 -33.76
CA LEU A 88 -18.21 27.57 -32.53
C LEU A 88 -17.77 28.36 -31.29
N LYS A 89 -16.55 28.89 -31.33
CA LYS A 89 -15.99 29.75 -30.29
C LYS A 89 -16.88 30.97 -30.02
N GLU A 90 -17.41 31.63 -31.06
CA GLU A 90 -18.30 32.79 -30.89
C GLU A 90 -19.64 32.40 -30.24
N TRP A 91 -20.25 31.31 -30.68
CA TRP A 91 -21.51 30.81 -30.09
C TRP A 91 -21.33 30.31 -28.66
N MET A 92 -20.18 29.72 -28.33
CA MET A 92 -19.83 29.35 -26.96
C MET A 92 -19.62 30.56 -26.05
N TYR A 93 -18.96 31.62 -26.54
CA TYR A 93 -18.86 32.89 -25.79
C TYR A 93 -20.20 33.55 -25.55
N GLY A 94 -21.09 33.49 -26.54
CA GLY A 94 -22.46 33.97 -26.42
C GLY A 94 -23.36 33.09 -25.54
N GLY A 95 -22.87 31.92 -25.12
CA GLY A 95 -23.65 30.92 -24.39
C GLY A 95 -24.85 30.40 -25.17
N LYS A 96 -24.80 30.47 -26.50
CA LYS A 96 -25.92 30.18 -27.41
C LYS A 96 -25.90 28.76 -27.95
N ILE A 97 -24.88 27.95 -27.63
CA ILE A 97 -24.82 26.54 -28.04
C ILE A 97 -25.49 25.63 -27.02
N SER A 98 -26.19 24.61 -27.50
CA SER A 98 -26.72 23.52 -26.70
C SER A 98 -26.09 22.18 -27.05
N LYS A 99 -25.77 21.92 -28.33
CA LYS A 99 -25.19 20.64 -28.78
C LYS A 99 -24.25 20.81 -29.97
N LEU A 100 -23.22 19.98 -30.05
CA LEU A 100 -22.42 19.75 -31.26
C LEU A 100 -22.57 18.29 -31.68
N VAL A 101 -22.84 18.04 -32.95
CA VAL A 101 -23.07 16.68 -33.47
C VAL A 101 -22.20 16.44 -34.70
N VAL A 102 -21.45 15.34 -34.70
CA VAL A 102 -20.70 14.85 -35.86
C VAL A 102 -21.43 13.64 -36.44
N VAL A 103 -21.89 13.74 -37.68
CA VAL A 103 -22.67 12.70 -38.37
C VAL A 103 -21.80 12.06 -39.44
N ILE A 104 -21.63 10.74 -39.38
CA ILE A 104 -20.95 9.95 -40.41
C ILE A 104 -22.00 9.36 -41.35
N THR A 105 -21.83 9.60 -42.65
CA THR A 105 -22.78 9.21 -43.71
C THR A 105 -22.06 8.39 -44.77
N SER A 106 -22.63 7.27 -45.18
CA SER A 106 -22.09 6.47 -46.30
C SER A 106 -22.26 7.23 -47.62
N LYS A 107 -21.19 7.34 -48.43
CA LYS A 107 -21.26 7.96 -49.77
C LYS A 107 -22.10 7.13 -50.75
N GLU A 108 -22.16 5.82 -50.54
CA GLU A 108 -22.81 4.89 -51.47
C GLU A 108 -24.33 4.87 -51.28
N THR A 109 -24.81 4.84 -50.03
CA THR A 109 -26.25 4.75 -49.73
C THR A 109 -26.88 6.09 -49.36
N GLY A 110 -26.07 7.10 -49.00
CA GLY A 110 -26.55 8.37 -48.45
C GLY A 110 -27.15 8.26 -47.04
N GLU A 111 -27.06 7.09 -46.40
CA GLU A 111 -27.62 6.86 -45.06
C GLU A 111 -26.63 7.24 -43.94
N HIS A 112 -27.16 7.75 -42.82
CA HIS A 112 -26.37 8.08 -41.63
C HIS A 112 -26.08 6.82 -40.81
N VAL A 113 -24.79 6.54 -40.61
CA VAL A 113 -24.30 5.30 -39.97
C VAL A 113 -23.97 5.52 -38.50
N GLU A 114 -23.36 6.67 -38.18
CA GLU A 114 -23.01 7.06 -36.81
C GLU A 114 -23.33 8.54 -36.56
N ARG A 115 -23.75 8.84 -35.33
CA ARG A 115 -24.08 10.19 -34.87
C ARG A 115 -23.46 10.40 -33.49
N TRP A 116 -22.35 11.13 -33.46
CA TRP A 116 -21.61 11.51 -32.28
C TRP A 116 -22.15 12.83 -31.75
N GLN A 117 -22.85 12.80 -30.62
CA GLN A 117 -23.50 13.94 -29.99
C GLN A 117 -22.70 14.37 -28.75
N PHE A 118 -22.43 15.67 -28.68
CA PHE A 118 -21.85 16.33 -27.52
C PHE A 118 -22.85 17.38 -27.01
N ASP A 119 -23.45 17.11 -25.85
CA ASP A 119 -24.41 18.03 -25.22
C ASP A 119 -23.65 19.00 -24.31
N VAL A 120 -23.85 20.30 -24.52
CA VAL A 120 -23.17 21.38 -23.79
C VAL A 120 -24.15 22.05 -22.84
N GLN A 121 -23.91 21.91 -21.55
CA GLN A 121 -24.67 22.57 -20.49
C GLN A 121 -23.86 23.72 -19.92
N ILE A 122 -24.45 24.92 -19.86
CA ILE A 122 -23.78 26.13 -19.35
C ILE A 122 -24.35 26.48 -17.98
N PHE A 123 -23.50 26.44 -16.95
CA PHE A 123 -23.87 26.82 -15.60
C PHE A 123 -24.10 28.35 -15.53
N GLY A 124 -25.30 28.79 -15.13
CA GLY A 124 -25.63 30.20 -14.91
C GLY A 124 -26.63 30.85 -15.88
N LYS A 125 -27.24 30.11 -16.83
CA LYS A 125 -28.41 30.61 -17.59
C LYS A 125 -29.65 30.59 -16.70
N GLY A 126 -30.04 31.75 -16.14
CA GLY A 126 -31.30 31.90 -15.42
C GLY A 126 -32.49 31.50 -16.31
N SER A 127 -33.30 30.55 -15.86
CA SER A 127 -34.46 30.08 -16.61
C SER A 127 -35.50 31.20 -16.77
N LYS A 128 -35.73 31.62 -18.02
CA LYS A 128 -36.98 32.28 -18.40
C LYS A 128 -37.98 31.20 -18.82
N SER A 129 -38.93 30.93 -17.92
CA SER A 129 -40.29 30.43 -18.14
C SER A 129 -40.57 29.43 -19.28
N LYS A 130 -41.03 28.21 -18.92
CA LYS A 130 -42.35 27.70 -19.39
C LYS A 130 -42.84 26.55 -18.50
N SER A 131 -44.06 26.72 -18.01
CA SER A 131 -44.86 25.77 -17.24
C SER A 131 -45.61 24.83 -18.19
N SER A 132 -45.57 23.51 -17.94
CA SER A 132 -46.68 22.59 -18.27
C SER A 132 -46.53 21.20 -17.64
N LYS A 133 -47.50 20.87 -16.77
CA LYS A 133 -48.09 19.56 -16.39
C LYS A 133 -47.22 18.28 -16.36
N LYS A 134 -47.06 17.75 -15.14
CA LYS A 134 -46.79 16.33 -14.84
C LYS A 134 -48.04 15.46 -15.08
N THR A 135 -47.86 14.35 -15.79
CA THR A 135 -48.63 13.11 -15.62
C THR A 135 -47.65 11.96 -15.40
N THR A 136 -48.03 11.08 -14.50
CA THR A 136 -47.37 9.87 -13.98
C THR A 136 -46.98 8.86 -15.05
N ASP A 137 -45.78 8.28 -14.97
CA ASP A 137 -45.53 6.85 -14.67
C ASP A 137 -44.07 6.42 -14.92
N GLN A 138 -43.64 5.47 -14.08
CA GLN A 138 -42.51 4.53 -14.20
C GLN A 138 -41.11 4.86 -13.64
N GLU A 139 -40.70 3.88 -12.82
CA GLU A 139 -39.49 3.66 -12.04
C GLU A 139 -38.21 3.54 -12.87
N ASN A 140 -37.06 3.72 -12.19
CA ASN A 140 -35.68 3.77 -12.67
C ASN A 140 -35.21 5.11 -13.26
N ALA A 141 -34.93 6.07 -12.36
CA ALA A 141 -34.01 7.17 -12.63
C ALA A 141 -32.95 7.26 -11.51
N ALA A 142 -31.68 7.36 -11.90
CA ALA A 142 -30.53 7.60 -11.04
C ALA A 142 -30.69 8.94 -10.27
N PRO A 143 -30.08 9.08 -9.07
CA PRO A 143 -30.26 10.28 -8.25
C PRO A 143 -29.65 11.52 -8.92
N GLU A 144 -30.47 12.57 -9.08
CA GLU A 144 -30.04 13.90 -9.53
C GLU A 144 -29.07 14.52 -8.52
N ALA A 145 -27.84 14.80 -8.94
CA ALA A 145 -26.86 15.55 -8.16
C ALA A 145 -27.17 17.06 -8.20
N SER A 146 -27.06 17.71 -7.04
CA SER A 146 -27.25 19.15 -6.87
C SER A 146 -26.20 19.98 -7.63
N ASP A 147 -26.64 20.73 -8.65
CA ASP A 147 -25.80 21.62 -9.45
C ASP A 147 -25.40 22.90 -8.70
N THR A 148 -24.27 22.84 -8.00
CA THR A 148 -23.38 23.99 -7.77
C THR A 148 -21.96 23.56 -8.08
N PRO A 149 -21.25 24.17 -9.05
CA PRO A 149 -19.97 23.65 -9.51
C PRO A 149 -18.85 23.90 -8.49
N GLU A 150 -18.19 22.83 -8.05
CA GLU A 150 -16.90 22.83 -7.35
C GLU A 150 -15.81 23.44 -8.26
N GLU A 151 -14.87 24.23 -7.70
CA GLU A 151 -13.72 24.74 -8.44
C GLU A 151 -12.70 23.62 -8.72
N LYS A 152 -12.84 22.97 -9.88
CA LYS A 152 -11.89 21.94 -10.36
C LYS A 152 -10.59 22.55 -10.88
N THR A 153 -9.47 21.87 -10.63
CA THR A 153 -8.15 22.27 -11.16
C THR A 153 -8.01 21.92 -12.64
N GLU A 154 -7.13 22.62 -13.37
CA GLU A 154 -6.90 22.35 -14.80
C GLU A 154 -6.39 20.91 -15.06
N ALA A 155 -5.60 20.35 -14.14
CA ALA A 155 -5.09 18.98 -14.23
C ALA A 155 -6.20 17.92 -14.13
N GLU A 156 -7.19 18.14 -13.26
CA GLU A 156 -8.37 17.26 -13.14
C GLU A 156 -9.23 17.32 -14.40
N ILE A 157 -9.47 18.53 -14.93
CA ILE A 157 -10.20 18.71 -16.20
C ILE A 157 -9.47 18.00 -17.35
N GLN A 158 -8.14 18.11 -17.41
CA GLN A 158 -7.34 17.40 -18.42
C GLN A 158 -7.41 15.89 -18.26
N SER A 159 -7.48 15.36 -17.02
CA SER A 159 -7.65 13.93 -16.74
C SER A 159 -9.03 13.41 -17.13
N GLU A 160 -10.09 14.18 -16.87
CA GLU A 160 -11.45 13.86 -17.31
C GLU A 160 -11.51 13.80 -18.84
N ILE A 161 -10.97 14.81 -19.53
CA ILE A 161 -10.85 14.85 -21.00
C ILE A 161 -10.04 13.66 -21.51
N GLN A 162 -8.92 13.33 -20.87
CA GLN A 162 -8.10 12.16 -21.21
C GLN A 162 -8.91 10.87 -21.16
N SER A 163 -9.78 10.71 -20.15
CA SER A 163 -10.62 9.53 -20.01
C SER A 163 -11.64 9.41 -21.15
N ILE A 164 -12.20 10.53 -21.63
CA ILE A 164 -13.14 10.55 -22.75
C ILE A 164 -12.44 10.15 -24.05
N PHE A 165 -11.23 10.67 -24.31
CA PHE A 165 -10.47 10.26 -25.51
C PHE A 165 -10.13 8.77 -25.52
N ARG A 166 -9.79 8.19 -24.35
CA ARG A 166 -9.60 6.74 -24.23
C ARG A 166 -10.90 5.96 -24.53
N GLN A 167 -12.06 6.49 -24.14
CA GLN A 167 -13.35 5.87 -24.48
C GLN A 167 -13.73 6.02 -25.96
N ILE A 168 -13.44 7.16 -26.59
CA ILE A 168 -13.63 7.34 -28.04
C ILE A 168 -12.75 6.34 -28.80
N THR A 169 -11.48 6.15 -28.40
CA THR A 169 -10.62 5.13 -29.01
C THR A 169 -11.13 3.71 -28.73
N ALA A 170 -11.59 3.43 -27.51
CA ALA A 170 -12.18 2.13 -27.19
C ALA A 170 -13.50 1.87 -27.94
N SER A 171 -14.19 2.91 -28.45
CA SER A 171 -15.43 2.72 -29.20
C SER A 171 -15.27 1.89 -30.46
N VAL A 172 -14.07 1.85 -31.04
CA VAL A 172 -13.75 1.00 -32.19
C VAL A 172 -13.99 -0.48 -31.89
N THR A 173 -13.89 -0.91 -30.63
CA THR A 173 -14.06 -2.33 -30.27
C THR A 173 -15.51 -2.78 -30.18
N PHE A 174 -16.47 -1.85 -30.08
CA PHE A 174 -17.90 -2.19 -29.93
C PHE A 174 -18.80 -1.57 -31.00
N LEU A 175 -18.35 -0.54 -31.71
CA LEU A 175 -19.08 0.00 -32.86
C LEU A 175 -18.85 -0.90 -34.09
N PRO A 176 -19.90 -1.21 -34.89
CA PRO A 176 -19.75 -1.96 -36.14
C PRO A 176 -18.67 -1.36 -37.05
N MET A 177 -17.95 -2.18 -37.80
CA MET A 177 -17.01 -1.67 -38.80
C MET A 177 -17.77 -0.90 -39.89
N LEU A 178 -17.21 0.23 -40.35
CA LEU A 178 -17.79 1.01 -41.42
C LEU A 178 -17.47 0.33 -42.77
N ASP A 179 -18.50 -0.22 -43.42
CA ASP A 179 -18.37 -0.77 -44.77
C ASP A 179 -18.40 0.38 -45.81
N GLY A 180 -17.29 0.61 -46.50
CA GLY A 180 -17.20 1.51 -47.66
C GLY A 180 -16.84 2.97 -47.35
N ASN A 181 -16.84 3.81 -48.40
CA ASN A 181 -16.40 5.20 -48.30
C ASN A 181 -17.42 6.06 -47.54
N CYS A 182 -17.02 6.62 -46.40
CA CYS A 182 -17.85 7.50 -45.58
C CYS A 182 -17.49 8.99 -45.75
N THR A 183 -18.41 9.86 -45.37
CA THR A 183 -18.22 11.32 -45.22
C THR A 183 -18.70 11.76 -43.84
N PHE A 184 -18.29 12.94 -43.40
CA PHE A 184 -18.74 13.51 -42.14
C PHE A 184 -19.33 14.90 -42.33
N ASN A 185 -20.37 15.21 -41.55
CA ASN A 185 -20.95 16.53 -41.44
C ASN A 185 -20.99 16.94 -39.97
N VAL A 186 -20.81 18.24 -39.70
CA VAL A 186 -20.93 18.80 -38.34
C VAL A 186 -22.21 19.62 -38.27
N LEU A 187 -23.02 19.35 -37.26
CA LEU A 187 -24.24 20.10 -36.93
C LEU A 187 -24.04 20.79 -35.58
N VAL A 188 -24.53 22.01 -35.45
CA VAL A 188 -24.51 22.77 -34.20
C VAL A 188 -25.93 23.19 -33.86
N TYR A 189 -26.37 22.84 -32.66
CA TYR A 189 -27.67 23.26 -32.14
C TYR A 189 -27.46 24.55 -31.34
N ALA A 190 -27.86 25.67 -31.93
CA ALA A 190 -27.82 26.97 -31.27
C ALA A 190 -29.23 27.45 -30.88
N ASP A 191 -29.32 28.41 -29.96
CA ASP A 191 -30.59 29.03 -29.57
C ASP A 191 -31.26 29.69 -30.79
N ALA A 192 -32.60 29.68 -30.85
CA ALA A 192 -33.37 30.19 -31.99
C ALA A 192 -33.17 31.70 -32.29
N ASP A 193 -32.55 32.46 -31.38
CA ASP A 193 -32.20 33.88 -31.53
C ASP A 193 -30.71 34.11 -31.86
N SER A 194 -30.00 33.07 -32.30
CA SER A 194 -28.59 33.14 -32.72
C SER A 194 -28.45 33.73 -34.12
N GLU A 195 -27.48 34.62 -34.32
CA GLU A 195 -27.11 35.08 -35.66
C GLU A 195 -26.36 33.94 -36.38
N VAL A 196 -26.94 33.46 -37.48
CA VAL A 196 -26.36 32.40 -38.33
C VAL A 196 -25.58 33.06 -39.46
N PRO A 197 -24.25 32.83 -39.57
CA PRO A 197 -23.46 33.38 -40.67
C PRO A 197 -23.92 32.84 -42.03
N LEU A 198 -23.73 33.62 -43.10
CA LEU A 198 -24.13 33.26 -44.48
C LEU A 198 -23.60 31.91 -44.98
N GLU A 199 -22.52 31.41 -44.39
CA GLU A 199 -21.88 30.15 -44.76
C GLU A 199 -22.45 28.93 -44.02
N TRP A 200 -23.38 29.15 -43.09
CA TRP A 200 -24.12 28.14 -42.35
C TRP A 200 -25.58 28.15 -42.81
N GLY A 201 -26.20 26.97 -42.90
CA GLY A 201 -27.60 26.81 -43.28
C GLY A 201 -28.32 25.88 -42.32
N ASP A 202 -29.65 26.02 -42.22
CA ASP A 202 -30.48 25.13 -41.42
C ASP A 202 -30.44 23.70 -41.99
N SER A 203 -30.28 22.72 -41.11
CA SER A 203 -30.22 21.29 -41.46
C SER A 203 -31.16 20.51 -40.54
N ASP A 204 -31.72 19.42 -41.05
CA ASP A 204 -32.45 18.44 -40.25
C ASP A 204 -31.53 17.79 -39.19
N ALA A 205 -32.12 17.21 -38.14
CA ALA A 205 -31.42 16.64 -36.99
C ALA A 205 -30.55 15.40 -37.30
N LYS A 206 -30.68 14.85 -38.51
CA LYS A 206 -29.97 13.66 -39.05
C LYS A 206 -29.94 12.49 -38.06
N GLU A 207 -31.08 12.19 -37.44
CA GLU A 207 -31.20 11.09 -36.49
C GLU A 207 -31.16 9.72 -37.18
N ILE A 208 -30.52 8.75 -36.52
CA ILE A 208 -30.44 7.36 -37.00
C ILE A 208 -31.69 6.61 -36.55
N LYS A 209 -32.52 6.19 -37.51
CA LYS A 209 -33.71 5.37 -37.25
C LYS A 209 -33.28 3.98 -36.78
N ASN A 210 -33.83 3.52 -35.66
CA ASN A 210 -33.49 2.25 -35.00
C ASN A 210 -32.00 2.12 -34.61
N GLY A 211 -31.35 3.23 -34.24
CA GLY A 211 -29.97 3.23 -33.74
C GLY A 211 -29.87 2.90 -32.25
N GLU A 212 -28.85 2.13 -31.88
CA GLU A 212 -28.44 1.93 -30.48
C GLU A 212 -27.66 3.16 -30.00
N LYS A 213 -27.77 3.47 -28.71
CA LYS A 213 -27.14 4.65 -28.09
C LYS A 213 -26.20 4.21 -26.98
N VAL A 214 -24.97 4.71 -27.00
CA VAL A 214 -23.97 4.48 -25.95
C VAL A 214 -23.58 5.82 -25.36
N GLN A 215 -23.80 5.96 -24.06
CA GLN A 215 -23.40 7.14 -23.29
C GLN A 215 -21.94 6.99 -22.85
N LEU A 216 -21.10 7.95 -23.22
CA LEU A 216 -19.72 8.05 -22.76
C LEU A 216 -19.64 8.96 -21.53
N ARG A 217 -18.47 8.97 -20.88
CA ARG A 217 -18.18 9.87 -19.75
C ARG A 217 -18.34 11.34 -20.16
N SER A 218 -18.71 12.15 -19.18
CA SER A 218 -18.80 13.60 -19.28
C SER A 218 -17.62 14.25 -18.58
N PHE A 219 -17.27 15.48 -18.98
CA PHE A 219 -16.37 16.33 -18.20
C PHE A 219 -17.02 17.67 -17.89
N SER A 220 -16.59 18.30 -16.81
CA SER A 220 -17.05 19.64 -16.47
C SER A 220 -15.91 20.60 -16.17
N THR A 221 -16.12 21.84 -16.56
CA THR A 221 -15.31 23.00 -16.22
C THR A 221 -16.12 23.88 -15.27
N SER A 222 -15.54 24.99 -14.81
CA SER A 222 -16.21 25.97 -13.94
C SER A 222 -17.55 26.51 -14.49
N ASN A 223 -17.76 26.48 -15.81
CA ASN A 223 -18.92 27.10 -16.46
C ASN A 223 -19.62 26.20 -17.50
N HIS A 224 -18.98 25.14 -17.98
CA HIS A 224 -19.55 24.23 -18.97
C HIS A 224 -19.43 22.77 -18.51
N ARG A 225 -20.48 21.97 -18.70
CA ARG A 225 -20.44 20.51 -18.67
C ARG A 225 -20.70 19.98 -20.07
N VAL A 226 -19.91 18.99 -20.49
CA VAL A 226 -20.05 18.36 -21.80
C VAL A 226 -20.32 16.87 -21.60
N ASP A 227 -21.51 16.42 -22.01
CA ASP A 227 -21.87 15.01 -22.04
C ASP A 227 -21.66 14.46 -23.46
N THR A 228 -21.10 13.25 -23.58
CA THR A 228 -20.77 12.64 -24.88
C THR A 228 -21.61 11.38 -25.10
N LEU A 229 -22.24 11.25 -26.26
CA LEU A 229 -23.10 10.12 -26.62
C LEU A 229 -22.88 9.75 -28.08
N VAL A 230 -22.78 8.46 -28.40
CA VAL A 230 -22.76 7.97 -29.78
C VAL A 230 -24.04 7.19 -30.07
N SER A 231 -24.69 7.50 -31.18
CA SER A 231 -25.76 6.67 -31.75
C SER A 231 -25.25 5.98 -33.01
N TYR A 232 -25.49 4.69 -33.18
CA TYR A 232 -25.07 3.93 -34.36
C TYR A 232 -26.14 2.94 -34.81
N ARG A 233 -26.12 2.55 -36.07
CA ARG A 233 -27.10 1.61 -36.63
C ARG A 233 -26.70 0.16 -36.36
N SER A 234 -27.60 -0.61 -35.73
CA SER A 234 -27.44 -2.07 -35.54
C SER A 234 -27.94 -2.79 -36.80
N ARG A 235 -27.09 -3.56 -37.49
CA ARG A 235 -27.54 -4.49 -38.56
C ARG A 235 -27.82 -5.86 -37.92
N PRO A 236 -28.91 -6.56 -38.30
CA PRO A 236 -29.02 -7.98 -37.99
C PRO A 236 -27.92 -8.76 -38.72
N ALA A 237 -27.15 -9.57 -37.99
CA ALA A 237 -26.08 -10.38 -38.54
C ALA A 237 -26.64 -11.38 -39.57
N SER A 238 -26.47 -11.10 -40.86
CA SER A 238 -26.72 -12.04 -41.94
C SER A 238 -25.44 -12.80 -42.27
N PHE A 239 -25.19 -13.90 -41.55
CA PHE A 239 -24.39 -15.01 -42.05
C PHE A 239 -25.34 -16.18 -42.30
N THR A 240 -25.77 -16.36 -43.54
CA THR A 240 -26.51 -17.55 -43.98
C THR A 240 -25.50 -18.54 -44.56
N PRO A 241 -25.40 -19.78 -44.04
CA PRO A 241 -24.64 -20.83 -44.69
C PRO A 241 -25.32 -21.21 -46.00
N LEU A 242 -24.51 -21.43 -47.05
CA LEU A 242 -24.92 -22.03 -48.31
C LEU A 242 -25.69 -23.34 -48.07
N GLN A 243 -26.91 -23.39 -48.61
CA GLN A 243 -27.71 -24.61 -48.72
C GLN A 243 -26.96 -25.66 -49.55
N LEU A 244 -26.78 -26.85 -48.97
CA LEU A 244 -26.67 -28.09 -49.72
C LEU A 244 -27.62 -29.13 -49.10
N GLY A 245 -28.67 -29.42 -49.87
CA GLY A 245 -29.38 -30.71 -49.98
C GLY A 245 -29.82 -31.43 -48.71
N GLY A 246 -31.11 -31.35 -48.40
CA GLY A 246 -31.76 -32.27 -47.48
C GLY A 246 -31.97 -33.68 -48.07
N ILE A 247 -31.89 -34.69 -47.20
CA ILE A 247 -32.47 -36.03 -47.42
C ILE A 247 -33.09 -36.52 -46.09
N ASN A 248 -34.42 -36.67 -46.12
CA ASN A 248 -35.32 -37.61 -45.43
C ASN A 248 -35.12 -38.04 -43.95
N SER A 249 -36.15 -37.72 -43.16
CA SER A 249 -36.72 -38.35 -41.94
C SER A 249 -36.85 -39.90 -41.98
N PRO A 250 -37.27 -40.68 -40.92
CA PRO A 250 -38.05 -40.28 -39.72
C PRO A 250 -37.83 -41.03 -38.35
N SER A 251 -38.51 -40.50 -37.31
CA SER A 251 -39.26 -41.14 -36.19
C SER A 251 -38.61 -41.81 -34.94
N SER A 252 -39.18 -41.40 -33.78
CA SER A 252 -39.37 -42.08 -32.47
C SER A 252 -38.10 -42.39 -31.64
N SER A 253 -38.02 -42.29 -30.32
CA SER A 253 -39.02 -42.44 -29.25
C SER A 253 -38.49 -41.84 -27.92
N SER A 254 -39.40 -41.40 -27.07
CA SER A 254 -39.24 -41.12 -25.64
C SER A 254 -38.55 -42.25 -24.86
N ILE A 255 -37.67 -41.92 -23.91
CA ILE A 255 -37.54 -42.58 -22.59
C ILE A 255 -37.03 -41.54 -21.59
N ALA A 256 -37.72 -41.49 -20.45
CA ALA A 256 -37.41 -40.69 -19.28
C ALA A 256 -36.21 -41.24 -18.50
N GLY A 257 -35.47 -40.33 -17.86
CA GLY A 257 -34.46 -40.63 -16.85
C GLY A 257 -34.16 -39.36 -16.06
N SER A 258 -34.89 -39.18 -14.96
CA SER A 258 -34.70 -38.16 -13.94
C SER A 258 -33.51 -38.50 -13.05
N ASP A 259 -32.60 -37.54 -12.81
CA ASP A 259 -32.16 -37.11 -11.46
C ASP A 259 -31.13 -35.94 -11.52
N PRO A 260 -30.89 -35.20 -10.42
CA PRO A 260 -31.28 -33.79 -10.39
C PRO A 260 -30.13 -32.81 -10.05
N SER A 261 -30.47 -31.51 -10.16
CA SER A 261 -29.82 -30.36 -9.50
C SER A 261 -28.33 -30.11 -9.80
N SER A 262 -28.05 -29.42 -10.91
CA SER A 262 -26.98 -28.41 -10.90
C SER A 262 -27.60 -27.07 -10.52
N THR A 263 -27.37 -26.66 -9.28
CA THR A 263 -27.69 -25.32 -8.79
C THR A 263 -26.94 -24.32 -9.66
N SER A 264 -27.66 -23.56 -10.48
CA SER A 264 -27.08 -22.49 -11.29
C SER A 264 -26.55 -21.40 -10.35
N ILE A 265 -25.25 -21.44 -10.08
CA ILE A 265 -24.51 -20.31 -9.51
C ILE A 265 -24.70 -19.15 -10.49
N GLY A 266 -25.31 -18.06 -10.04
CA GLY A 266 -25.59 -16.89 -10.86
C GLY A 266 -24.29 -16.34 -11.44
N THR A 267 -24.01 -16.62 -12.71
CA THR A 267 -22.92 -15.98 -13.43
C THR A 267 -23.39 -14.62 -13.89
N ASP A 268 -22.58 -13.59 -13.61
CA ASP A 268 -22.78 -12.27 -14.20
C ASP A 268 -22.61 -12.39 -15.72
N PRO A 269 -23.68 -12.21 -16.53
CA PRO A 269 -23.63 -12.44 -17.98
C PRO A 269 -22.62 -11.53 -18.67
N VAL A 270 -22.29 -10.38 -18.07
CA VAL A 270 -21.27 -9.46 -18.59
C VAL A 270 -19.86 -10.03 -18.42
N ARG A 271 -19.60 -10.76 -17.34
CA ARG A 271 -18.30 -11.40 -17.06
C ARG A 271 -18.04 -12.54 -18.01
N ASP A 272 -19.06 -13.35 -18.30
CA ASP A 272 -18.98 -14.47 -19.23
C ASP A 272 -18.66 -14.01 -20.66
N VAL A 273 -19.37 -12.98 -21.15
CA VAL A 273 -19.11 -12.40 -22.48
C VAL A 273 -17.71 -11.80 -22.57
N LYS A 274 -17.25 -11.08 -21.54
CA LYS A 274 -15.88 -10.54 -21.52
C LYS A 274 -14.82 -11.64 -21.56
N ALA A 275 -15.02 -12.74 -20.82
CA ALA A 275 -14.10 -13.86 -20.82
C ALA A 275 -14.00 -14.53 -22.20
N GLU A 276 -15.13 -14.70 -22.91
CA GLU A 276 -15.16 -15.22 -24.28
C GLU A 276 -14.45 -14.30 -25.28
N ILE A 277 -14.70 -12.99 -25.21
CA ILE A 277 -14.05 -12.02 -26.09
C ILE A 277 -12.53 -12.02 -25.87
N LEU A 278 -12.09 -12.04 -24.61
CA LEU A 278 -10.66 -12.06 -24.26
C LEU A 278 -9.98 -13.37 -24.68
N ALA A 279 -10.63 -14.53 -24.49
CA ALA A 279 -10.10 -15.81 -24.93
C ALA A 279 -9.91 -15.85 -26.46
N ASN A 280 -10.90 -15.37 -27.22
CA ASN A 280 -10.81 -15.29 -28.68
C ASN A 280 -9.73 -14.29 -29.13
N TRP A 281 -9.65 -13.12 -28.49
CA TRP A 281 -8.61 -12.13 -28.81
C TRP A 281 -7.20 -12.68 -28.57
N LEU A 282 -6.98 -13.34 -27.42
CA LEU A 282 -5.71 -13.99 -27.10
C LEU A 282 -5.37 -15.10 -28.09
N HIS A 283 -6.36 -15.89 -28.52
CA HIS A 283 -6.16 -16.93 -29.53
C HIS A 283 -5.78 -16.34 -30.88
N THR A 284 -6.42 -15.26 -31.33
CA THR A 284 -5.99 -14.54 -32.54
C THR A 284 -4.55 -14.05 -32.42
N LYS A 285 -4.12 -13.58 -31.23
CA LYS A 285 -2.71 -13.21 -30.99
C LYS A 285 -1.77 -14.42 -30.97
N GLN A 286 -2.23 -15.56 -30.46
CA GLN A 286 -1.49 -16.84 -30.50
C GLN A 286 -1.27 -17.29 -31.96
N GLU A 287 -2.27 -17.12 -32.82
CA GLU A 287 -2.20 -17.40 -34.27
C GLU A 287 -1.29 -16.41 -35.00
N GLU A 288 -1.44 -15.10 -34.76
CA GLU A 288 -0.59 -14.05 -35.35
C GLU A 288 0.91 -14.30 -35.09
N ARG A 289 1.24 -14.82 -33.90
CA ARG A 289 2.62 -15.12 -33.47
C ARG A 289 3.08 -16.54 -33.84
N VAL A 290 2.25 -17.33 -34.50
CA VAL A 290 2.54 -18.71 -34.92
C VAL A 290 2.94 -19.61 -33.73
N TRP A 291 2.21 -19.48 -32.62
CA TRP A 291 2.40 -20.27 -31.39
C TRP A 291 1.42 -21.46 -31.29
N THR A 292 0.60 -21.66 -32.31
CA THR A 292 -0.36 -22.76 -32.44
C THR A 292 -0.33 -23.28 -33.87
N PHE A 293 -0.55 -24.59 -34.03
CA PHE A 293 -0.73 -25.23 -35.33
C PHE A 293 -2.18 -25.70 -35.52
N GLY A 294 -3.08 -25.38 -34.58
CA GLY A 294 -4.46 -25.84 -34.56
C GLY A 294 -4.60 -27.33 -34.24
N GLY A 295 -3.62 -27.91 -33.54
CA GLY A 295 -3.64 -29.31 -33.12
C GLY A 295 -4.54 -29.57 -31.90
N ALA A 296 -4.89 -30.83 -31.66
CA ALA A 296 -5.59 -31.22 -30.43
C ALA A 296 -4.70 -30.98 -29.19
N GLY A 297 -5.24 -30.38 -28.13
CA GLY A 297 -4.50 -29.95 -26.94
C GLY A 297 -3.83 -28.58 -27.08
N GLU A 298 -4.27 -27.73 -28.01
CA GLU A 298 -3.80 -26.35 -28.18
C GLU A 298 -4.96 -25.37 -28.05
N GLY A 299 -4.80 -24.38 -27.17
CA GLY A 299 -5.73 -23.26 -27.04
C GLY A 299 -5.34 -22.26 -25.96
N VAL A 300 -6.25 -21.30 -25.78
CA VAL A 300 -6.25 -20.29 -24.72
C VAL A 300 -7.45 -20.49 -23.81
N PHE A 301 -7.24 -20.23 -22.52
CA PHE A 301 -8.24 -20.38 -21.47
C PHE A 301 -8.34 -19.07 -20.68
N MET A 302 -9.57 -18.62 -20.45
CA MET A 302 -9.90 -17.47 -19.62
C MET A 302 -10.97 -17.88 -18.61
N LYS A 303 -10.69 -17.71 -17.32
CA LYS A 303 -11.61 -18.12 -16.24
C LYS A 303 -12.91 -17.32 -16.31
N ARG A 304 -14.04 -18.02 -16.33
CA ARG A 304 -15.39 -17.44 -16.15
C ARG A 304 -15.77 -17.43 -14.69
N ALA A 305 -15.65 -18.59 -14.04
CA ALA A 305 -15.91 -18.84 -12.62
C ALA A 305 -15.11 -20.07 -12.17
N LYS A 306 -15.11 -20.39 -10.87
CA LYS A 306 -14.47 -21.63 -10.37
C LYS A 306 -15.08 -22.84 -11.08
N GLY A 307 -14.23 -23.66 -11.71
CA GLY A 307 -14.68 -24.82 -12.49
C GLY A 307 -15.14 -24.53 -13.93
N SER A 308 -15.15 -23.26 -14.37
CA SER A 308 -15.68 -22.85 -15.68
C SER A 308 -14.75 -21.89 -16.41
N TYR A 309 -14.36 -22.25 -17.65
CA TYR A 309 -13.42 -21.50 -18.47
C TYR A 309 -14.01 -21.21 -19.86
N ALA A 310 -13.84 -19.99 -20.34
CA ALA A 310 -13.93 -19.71 -21.77
C ALA A 310 -12.64 -20.23 -22.43
N CYS A 311 -12.79 -20.97 -23.52
CA CYS A 311 -11.65 -21.48 -24.28
C CYS A 311 -11.78 -21.10 -25.75
N ALA A 312 -10.64 -20.86 -26.39
CA ALA A 312 -10.52 -20.63 -27.82
C ALA A 312 -9.33 -21.45 -28.36
N PRO A 313 -9.54 -22.34 -29.35
CA PRO A 313 -10.79 -22.64 -30.03
C PRO A 313 -11.75 -23.48 -29.17
N HIS A 314 -13.06 -23.36 -29.38
CA HIS A 314 -14.09 -24.05 -28.57
C HIS A 314 -13.96 -25.59 -28.57
N GLY A 315 -13.35 -26.17 -29.61
CA GLY A 315 -13.15 -27.62 -29.73
C GLY A 315 -12.24 -28.24 -28.66
N VAL A 316 -11.41 -27.44 -27.99
CA VAL A 316 -10.46 -27.90 -26.95
C VAL A 316 -11.19 -28.45 -25.72
N GLN A 317 -12.42 -28.02 -25.47
CA GLN A 317 -13.22 -28.55 -24.37
C GLN A 317 -13.57 -30.04 -24.55
N SER A 318 -13.66 -30.51 -25.80
CA SER A 318 -14.10 -31.85 -26.18
C SER A 318 -13.06 -32.65 -26.96
N ASP A 319 -11.79 -32.22 -26.97
CA ASP A 319 -10.73 -32.81 -27.80
C ASP A 319 -10.14 -34.12 -27.24
N GLY A 320 -10.59 -34.55 -26.05
CA GLY A 320 -10.14 -35.79 -25.40
C GLY A 320 -8.70 -35.76 -24.88
N THR A 321 -8.04 -34.60 -24.90
CA THR A 321 -6.64 -34.48 -24.43
C THR A 321 -6.51 -34.30 -22.93
N GLY A 322 -7.58 -33.94 -22.23
CA GLY A 322 -7.57 -33.65 -20.79
C GLY A 322 -7.08 -32.25 -20.42
N LEU A 323 -6.65 -31.42 -21.39
CA LEU A 323 -6.11 -30.09 -21.12
C LEU A 323 -7.13 -29.15 -20.45
N TYR A 324 -8.38 -29.12 -20.92
CA TYR A 324 -9.42 -28.30 -20.30
C TYR A 324 -9.63 -28.66 -18.83
N GLN A 325 -9.65 -29.96 -18.51
CA GLN A 325 -9.78 -30.45 -17.15
C GLN A 325 -8.57 -30.05 -16.30
N ALA A 326 -7.35 -30.25 -16.82
CA ALA A 326 -6.11 -29.89 -16.14
C ALA A 326 -6.01 -28.38 -15.84
N VAL A 327 -6.38 -27.50 -16.77
CA VAL A 327 -6.40 -26.05 -16.55
C VAL A 327 -7.50 -25.66 -15.56
N THR A 328 -8.64 -26.35 -15.60
CA THR A 328 -9.74 -26.14 -14.65
C THR A 328 -9.30 -26.46 -13.22
N GLU A 329 -8.57 -27.56 -13.03
CA GLU A 329 -8.00 -27.97 -11.74
C GLU A 329 -6.84 -27.07 -11.30
N LEU A 330 -5.99 -26.59 -12.23
CA LEU A 330 -4.94 -25.60 -11.96
C LEU A 330 -5.51 -24.24 -11.48
N ASN A 331 -6.76 -23.95 -11.83
CA ASN A 331 -7.55 -22.82 -11.35
C ASN A 331 -6.92 -21.42 -11.55
N VAL A 332 -6.21 -21.19 -12.67
CA VAL A 332 -5.54 -19.92 -13.01
C VAL A 332 -6.44 -18.97 -13.80
N ARG A 333 -6.22 -17.65 -13.71
CA ARG A 333 -7.10 -16.67 -14.35
C ARG A 333 -7.05 -16.70 -15.88
N CYS A 334 -5.85 -16.73 -16.46
CA CYS A 334 -5.65 -16.99 -17.88
C CYS A 334 -4.48 -17.94 -18.11
N ALA A 335 -4.64 -18.83 -19.10
CA ALA A 335 -3.61 -19.77 -19.52
C ALA A 335 -3.59 -19.88 -21.04
N MET A 336 -2.43 -20.14 -21.61
CA MET A 336 -2.22 -20.31 -23.04
C MET A 336 -1.18 -21.38 -23.29
N THR A 337 -1.45 -22.19 -24.31
CA THR A 337 -0.48 -23.15 -24.85
C THR A 337 0.43 -22.47 -25.87
N VAL A 338 1.69 -22.86 -25.90
CA VAL A 338 2.69 -22.34 -26.84
C VAL A 338 3.37 -23.55 -27.46
N ASN A 339 3.06 -23.80 -28.73
CA ASN A 339 3.69 -24.82 -29.54
C ASN A 339 4.59 -24.16 -30.58
N THR A 340 5.90 -24.37 -30.46
CA THR A 340 6.88 -23.96 -31.47
C THR A 340 7.85 -25.10 -31.73
N ARG A 341 8.46 -25.12 -32.92
CA ARG A 341 9.47 -26.14 -33.27
C ARG A 341 10.66 -26.13 -32.31
N VAL A 342 11.03 -24.95 -31.82
CA VAL A 342 12.11 -24.73 -30.85
C VAL A 342 11.84 -25.54 -29.57
N ILE A 343 10.63 -25.44 -29.01
CA ILE A 343 10.25 -26.15 -27.78
C ILE A 343 10.29 -27.67 -27.99
N LYS A 344 9.79 -28.17 -29.13
CA LYS A 344 9.86 -29.61 -29.47
C LYS A 344 11.30 -30.13 -29.49
N TYR A 345 12.20 -29.43 -30.19
CA TYR A 345 13.61 -29.82 -30.26
C TYR A 345 14.30 -29.83 -28.90
N ILE A 346 13.93 -28.91 -28.00
CA ILE A 346 14.47 -28.88 -26.64
C ILE A 346 13.97 -30.09 -25.85
N LEU A 347 12.66 -30.34 -25.84
CA LEU A 347 12.08 -31.42 -25.04
C LEU A 347 12.48 -32.81 -25.54
N GLU A 348 12.70 -33.00 -26.84
CA GLU A 348 13.25 -34.25 -27.40
C GLU A 348 14.67 -34.56 -26.89
N ARG A 349 15.44 -33.53 -26.52
CA ARG A 349 16.83 -33.65 -26.07
C ARG A 349 16.99 -33.56 -24.55
N THR A 350 15.93 -33.21 -23.83
CA THR A 350 15.97 -32.96 -22.40
C THR A 350 15.39 -34.16 -21.65
N THR A 351 16.24 -34.90 -20.94
CA THR A 351 15.82 -36.02 -20.07
C THR A 351 15.66 -35.62 -18.60
N ILE A 352 16.03 -34.39 -18.27
CA ILE A 352 15.95 -33.79 -16.94
C ILE A 352 14.58 -33.14 -16.71
N PRO A 353 14.07 -33.09 -15.46
CA PRO A 353 12.72 -32.59 -15.14
C PRO A 353 12.60 -31.05 -15.20
N TYR A 354 13.52 -30.37 -15.88
CA TYR A 354 13.53 -28.92 -16.00
C TYR A 354 14.25 -28.47 -17.29
N VAL A 355 13.92 -27.28 -17.76
CA VAL A 355 14.65 -26.57 -18.81
C VAL A 355 15.24 -25.30 -18.21
N GLN A 356 16.54 -25.12 -18.40
CA GLN A 356 17.22 -23.89 -17.99
C GLN A 356 16.91 -22.78 -19.00
N ILE A 357 16.50 -21.62 -18.52
CA ILE A 357 16.18 -20.46 -19.38
C ILE A 357 17.31 -19.43 -19.35
N GLN A 358 17.90 -19.27 -18.17
CA GLN A 358 19.04 -18.38 -17.91
C GLN A 358 19.95 -19.04 -16.85
N SER A 359 21.18 -18.56 -16.67
CA SER A 359 22.03 -18.97 -15.53
C SER A 359 21.23 -18.85 -14.22
N GLY A 360 21.10 -19.96 -13.48
CA GLY A 360 20.36 -20.03 -12.22
C GLY A 360 18.82 -20.07 -12.29
N LEU A 361 18.18 -19.84 -13.44
CA LEU A 361 16.70 -19.86 -13.58
C LEU A 361 16.23 -21.06 -14.42
N ARG A 362 15.34 -21.86 -13.84
CA ARG A 362 14.84 -23.12 -14.43
C ARG A 362 13.31 -23.15 -14.44
N LEU A 363 12.74 -23.56 -15.56
CA LEU A 363 11.33 -23.93 -15.64
C LEU A 363 11.17 -25.44 -15.53
N GLN A 364 10.11 -25.86 -14.88
CA GLN A 364 9.73 -27.26 -14.73
C GLN A 364 9.32 -27.92 -16.05
N VAL A 365 9.64 -29.21 -16.17
CA VAL A 365 9.13 -30.12 -17.20
C VAL A 365 8.25 -31.14 -16.50
N ILE A 366 6.98 -31.20 -16.90
CA ILE A 366 6.00 -32.15 -16.40
C ILE A 366 5.70 -33.21 -17.49
N PRO A 367 5.35 -34.45 -17.11
CA PRO A 367 5.19 -35.55 -18.07
C PRO A 367 4.01 -35.33 -19.03
N ASP A 368 2.86 -34.92 -18.49
CA ASP A 368 1.58 -34.79 -19.20
C ASP A 368 0.69 -33.70 -18.57
N PHE A 369 -0.53 -33.55 -19.09
CA PHE A 369 -1.50 -32.59 -18.57
C PHE A 369 -2.07 -32.99 -17.20
N GLU A 370 -2.10 -34.29 -16.85
CA GLU A 370 -2.58 -34.76 -15.55
C GLU A 370 -1.67 -34.28 -14.41
N ALA A 371 -0.38 -34.10 -14.68
CA ALA A 371 0.57 -33.51 -13.74
C ALA A 371 0.48 -31.98 -13.60
N LEU A 372 -0.24 -31.28 -14.49
CA LEU A 372 -0.28 -29.81 -14.53
C LEU A 372 -0.85 -29.17 -13.25
N PRO A 373 -1.94 -29.69 -12.63
CA PRO A 373 -2.47 -29.12 -11.38
C PRO A 373 -1.47 -29.19 -10.20
N PHE A 374 -0.48 -30.08 -10.27
CA PHE A 374 0.50 -30.32 -9.21
C PHE A 374 1.84 -29.62 -9.45
N CYS A 375 1.93 -28.82 -10.49
CA CYS A 375 3.15 -28.11 -10.86
C CYS A 375 3.46 -26.93 -9.90
N GLN A 376 4.70 -26.42 -9.94
CA GLN A 376 5.08 -25.20 -9.24
C GLN A 376 4.37 -24.00 -9.87
N ARG A 377 3.25 -23.61 -9.27
CA ARG A 377 2.31 -22.62 -9.85
C ARG A 377 2.93 -21.22 -9.96
N GLY A 378 3.84 -20.85 -9.08
CA GLY A 378 4.51 -19.54 -9.08
C GLY A 378 5.49 -19.35 -10.24
N GLN A 379 6.07 -20.43 -10.78
CA GLN A 379 6.85 -20.38 -12.03
C GLN A 379 6.04 -19.85 -13.23
N SER A 380 4.70 -19.89 -13.14
CA SER A 380 3.78 -19.34 -14.14
C SER A 380 3.95 -19.91 -15.56
N ALA A 381 4.63 -21.05 -15.67
CA ALA A 381 4.88 -21.78 -16.90
C ALA A 381 5.36 -23.21 -16.60
N ALA A 382 5.03 -24.15 -17.48
CA ALA A 382 5.48 -25.55 -17.42
C ALA A 382 5.60 -26.14 -18.82
N PHE A 383 6.67 -26.91 -19.07
CA PHE A 383 6.81 -27.68 -20.30
C PHE A 383 6.15 -29.05 -20.17
N ILE A 384 5.43 -29.50 -21.21
CA ILE A 384 4.76 -30.80 -21.26
C ILE A 384 5.58 -31.76 -22.13
N ALA A 385 6.22 -32.74 -21.51
CA ALA A 385 7.13 -33.66 -22.20
C ALA A 385 6.44 -34.52 -23.26
N SER A 386 5.31 -35.15 -22.93
CA SER A 386 4.57 -36.05 -23.84
C SER A 386 4.09 -35.40 -25.14
N ARG A 387 3.82 -34.08 -25.10
CA ARG A 387 3.24 -33.32 -26.22
C ARG A 387 4.23 -32.36 -26.89
N GLY A 388 5.37 -32.10 -26.25
CA GLY A 388 6.40 -31.20 -26.78
C GLY A 388 5.95 -29.73 -26.84
N MET A 389 5.26 -29.24 -25.82
CA MET A 389 4.70 -27.88 -25.79
C MET A 389 4.89 -27.19 -24.44
N LEU A 390 4.68 -25.88 -24.39
CA LEU A 390 4.75 -25.07 -23.18
C LEU A 390 3.35 -24.58 -22.81
N VAL A 391 2.98 -24.68 -21.53
CA VAL A 391 1.77 -24.03 -20.98
C VAL A 391 2.24 -22.84 -20.16
N VAL A 392 1.71 -21.66 -20.44
CA VAL A 392 2.02 -20.41 -19.72
C VAL A 392 0.72 -19.87 -19.11
N TRP A 393 0.78 -19.34 -17.89
CA TRP A 393 -0.38 -18.71 -17.24
C TRP A 393 -0.02 -17.39 -16.56
N GLN A 394 -1.02 -16.53 -16.38
CA GLN A 394 -0.88 -15.24 -15.71
C GLN A 394 -2.22 -14.81 -15.08
N ASP A 395 -2.17 -13.76 -14.24
CA ASP A 395 -3.35 -13.08 -13.68
C ASP A 395 -3.88 -12.00 -14.64
N ASP A 396 -3.00 -11.31 -15.38
CA ASP A 396 -3.36 -10.30 -16.39
C ASP A 396 -3.19 -10.88 -17.81
N PRO A 397 -4.28 -10.95 -18.60
CA PRO A 397 -4.25 -11.38 -20.01
C PRO A 397 -3.20 -10.69 -20.88
N LYS A 398 -2.89 -9.41 -20.62
CA LYS A 398 -1.89 -8.68 -21.42
C LYS A 398 -0.49 -9.21 -21.18
N LEU A 399 -0.16 -9.44 -19.91
CA LEU A 399 1.15 -9.93 -19.47
C LEU A 399 1.39 -11.39 -19.89
N LEU A 400 0.34 -12.14 -20.21
CA LEU A 400 0.44 -13.53 -20.68
C LEU A 400 1.24 -13.63 -21.99
N LEU A 401 0.94 -12.77 -22.97
CA LEU A 401 1.62 -12.75 -24.27
C LEU A 401 3.10 -12.37 -24.11
N GLU A 402 3.37 -11.33 -23.32
CA GLU A 402 4.71 -10.83 -23.06
C GLU A 402 5.57 -11.86 -22.32
N ARG A 403 4.97 -12.62 -21.39
CA ARG A 403 5.66 -13.72 -20.70
C ARG A 403 6.01 -14.87 -21.64
N SER A 404 5.07 -15.29 -22.50
CA SER A 404 5.33 -16.35 -23.48
C SER A 404 6.46 -15.95 -24.43
N GLU A 405 6.47 -14.71 -24.90
CA GLU A 405 7.53 -14.16 -25.75
C GLU A 405 8.88 -14.13 -25.04
N PHE A 406 8.92 -13.68 -23.78
CA PHE A 406 10.12 -13.71 -22.96
C PHE A 406 10.72 -15.11 -22.84
N ILE A 407 9.90 -16.13 -22.53
CA ILE A 407 10.37 -17.52 -22.39
C ILE A 407 10.95 -18.02 -23.72
N ILE A 408 10.24 -17.82 -24.83
CA ILE A 408 10.70 -18.26 -26.16
C ILE A 408 12.03 -17.57 -26.54
N ASN A 409 12.12 -16.25 -26.35
CA ASN A 409 13.31 -15.48 -26.66
C ASN A 409 14.51 -15.92 -25.82
N ALA A 410 14.30 -16.22 -24.53
CA ALA A 410 15.36 -16.71 -23.67
C ALA A 410 15.83 -18.12 -24.06
N LEU A 411 14.92 -19.02 -24.47
CA LEU A 411 15.31 -20.33 -25.02
C LEU A 411 16.10 -20.20 -26.34
N MET A 412 15.72 -19.26 -27.21
CA MET A 412 16.44 -18.99 -28.45
C MET A 412 17.87 -18.50 -28.19
N ARG A 413 18.03 -17.55 -27.27
CA ARG A 413 19.35 -17.06 -26.85
C ARG A 413 20.22 -18.17 -26.26
N MET A 414 19.64 -19.04 -25.43
CA MET A 414 20.37 -20.18 -24.85
C MET A 414 20.90 -21.14 -25.92
N MET A 415 20.10 -21.45 -26.95
CA MET A 415 20.50 -22.43 -27.97
C MET A 415 21.36 -21.86 -29.10
N CYS A 416 21.09 -20.62 -29.51
CA CYS A 416 21.67 -20.01 -30.71
C CYS A 416 22.72 -18.94 -30.40
N GLY A 417 22.94 -18.58 -29.13
CA GLY A 417 23.84 -17.52 -28.70
C GLY A 417 23.14 -16.16 -28.55
N SER A 418 23.80 -15.22 -27.86
CA SER A 418 23.26 -13.90 -27.53
C SER A 418 22.90 -13.02 -28.74
N GLU A 419 23.49 -13.31 -29.91
CA GLU A 419 23.21 -12.64 -31.18
C GLU A 419 21.84 -12.99 -31.79
N TYR A 420 21.23 -14.09 -31.34
CA TYR A 420 19.98 -14.63 -31.91
C TYR A 420 18.84 -14.58 -30.89
N GLY A 421 18.24 -13.40 -30.76
CA GLY A 421 17.03 -13.11 -30.00
C GLY A 421 16.71 -11.61 -30.10
N TYR A 422 15.44 -11.21 -29.97
CA TYR A 422 15.09 -9.77 -29.97
C TYR A 422 15.82 -9.05 -28.83
N ASP A 423 16.34 -7.85 -29.09
CA ASP A 423 17.06 -7.05 -28.10
C ASP A 423 16.13 -6.69 -26.94
N ALA A 424 16.57 -6.94 -25.70
CA ALA A 424 15.73 -6.76 -24.51
C ALA A 424 15.55 -5.28 -24.10
N GLN A 425 15.86 -4.35 -25.01
CA GLN A 425 15.76 -2.90 -24.81
C GLN A 425 14.42 -2.31 -25.31
N ASP A 426 13.50 -3.14 -25.81
CA ASP A 426 12.14 -2.69 -26.11
C ASP A 426 11.35 -2.38 -24.82
N ILE A 427 10.97 -1.12 -24.71
CA ILE A 427 10.36 -0.40 -23.58
C ILE A 427 9.07 -1.04 -23.01
N GLU A 428 8.50 -2.05 -23.68
CA GLU A 428 7.29 -2.74 -23.23
C GLU A 428 7.56 -3.86 -22.21
N LEU A 429 8.70 -4.56 -22.31
CA LEU A 429 9.06 -5.67 -21.40
C LEU A 429 9.35 -5.17 -19.96
N GLU A 430 9.79 -3.92 -19.85
CA GLU A 430 10.02 -3.19 -18.59
C GLU A 430 8.73 -3.02 -17.77
N LYS A 431 7.55 -3.03 -18.42
CA LYS A 431 6.25 -2.93 -17.74
C LYS A 431 5.80 -4.24 -17.10
N VAL A 432 6.27 -5.38 -17.61
CA VAL A 432 5.93 -6.73 -17.10
C VAL A 432 6.91 -7.18 -16.04
N LEU A 433 8.19 -6.98 -16.31
CA LEU A 433 9.31 -7.50 -15.50
C LEU A 433 10.00 -6.41 -14.67
N GLY A 434 9.61 -5.14 -14.80
CA GLY A 434 10.27 -4.00 -14.15
C GLY A 434 11.58 -3.62 -14.86
N LYS A 435 12.22 -2.53 -14.40
CA LYS A 435 13.57 -2.15 -14.81
C LYS A 435 14.51 -3.35 -14.70
N ASN A 436 15.22 -3.65 -15.79
CA ASN A 436 16.06 -4.84 -15.98
C ASN A 436 15.28 -6.18 -15.92
N PRO A 437 14.63 -6.60 -17.02
CA PRO A 437 14.00 -7.93 -17.16
C PRO A 437 15.03 -9.07 -17.17
N MET A 438 16.25 -8.76 -17.58
CA MET A 438 17.42 -9.55 -17.19
C MET A 438 17.63 -9.26 -15.71
N VAL A 439 17.39 -10.25 -14.84
CA VAL A 439 18.29 -10.35 -13.69
C VAL A 439 19.68 -10.29 -14.32
N ASP A 440 20.48 -9.27 -13.99
CA ASP A 440 21.87 -9.13 -14.44
C ASP A 440 22.67 -10.26 -13.80
N VAL A 441 22.37 -11.52 -14.16
CA VAL A 441 23.07 -12.69 -13.67
C VAL A 441 24.53 -12.64 -14.11
N GLU A 442 24.87 -11.88 -15.14
CA GLU A 442 26.27 -11.60 -15.50
C GLU A 442 27.02 -10.80 -14.40
N GLU A 443 26.35 -9.96 -13.61
CA GLU A 443 26.96 -9.34 -12.41
C GLU A 443 26.95 -10.31 -11.20
N TYR A 444 26.12 -11.37 -11.23
CA TYR A 444 25.98 -12.38 -10.17
C TYR A 444 26.81 -13.66 -10.39
N ASP A 445 27.28 -13.94 -11.61
CA ASP A 445 28.20 -15.05 -11.90
C ASP A 445 29.60 -14.80 -11.28
N GLU A 446 29.97 -13.53 -10.99
CA GLU A 446 31.14 -13.20 -10.17
C GLU A 446 30.95 -13.49 -8.67
N VAL A 447 29.71 -13.73 -8.22
CA VAL A 447 29.35 -14.08 -6.83
C VAL A 447 29.17 -15.60 -6.65
N PHE A 448 29.40 -16.38 -7.70
CA PHE A 448 29.36 -17.84 -7.62
C PHE A 448 30.54 -18.38 -6.83
N ASP A 449 30.26 -18.97 -5.67
CA ASP A 449 31.24 -19.68 -4.86
C ASP A 449 31.16 -21.19 -5.16
N PRO A 450 32.23 -21.81 -5.67
CA PRO A 450 32.30 -23.26 -5.87
C PRO A 450 32.02 -24.06 -4.58
N THR A 451 32.11 -23.43 -3.40
CA THR A 451 31.84 -24.08 -2.11
C THR A 451 30.37 -24.05 -1.68
N GLY A 452 29.48 -23.51 -2.53
CA GLY A 452 28.03 -23.54 -2.31
C GLY A 452 27.52 -22.55 -1.24
N GLY A 453 28.28 -21.48 -0.99
CA GLY A 453 27.90 -20.41 -0.07
C GLY A 453 27.98 -20.76 1.42
N ARG A 454 28.59 -21.90 1.78
CA ARG A 454 28.67 -22.36 3.19
C ARG A 454 29.81 -21.73 4.00
N ASP A 455 30.71 -20.99 3.36
CA ASP A 455 31.96 -20.50 3.96
C ASP A 455 31.90 -19.07 4.54
N GLU A 456 30.73 -18.52 4.83
CA GLU A 456 30.68 -17.33 5.69
C GLU A 456 31.06 -17.74 7.12
N GLY A 457 32.33 -17.51 7.48
CA GLY A 457 32.82 -17.68 8.85
C GLY A 457 32.03 -16.84 9.87
N PRO A 458 32.23 -17.07 11.18
CA PRO A 458 31.49 -16.36 12.22
C PRO A 458 31.69 -14.84 12.09
N ARG A 459 30.59 -14.10 12.00
CA ARG A 459 30.60 -12.64 11.85
C ARG A 459 31.08 -11.95 13.13
N ASP A 460 31.93 -10.93 12.96
CA ASP A 460 32.49 -10.16 14.06
C ASP A 460 31.43 -9.40 14.87
N VAL A 461 31.67 -9.27 16.18
CA VAL A 461 30.89 -8.41 17.07
C VAL A 461 31.54 -7.03 17.09
N LYS A 462 30.83 -6.01 16.59
CA LYS A 462 31.25 -4.61 16.72
C LYS A 462 30.95 -4.12 18.14
N ILE A 463 31.79 -3.23 18.68
CA ILE A 463 31.70 -2.74 20.08
C ILE A 463 31.51 -1.22 20.17
N TRP A 464 31.31 -0.53 19.04
CA TRP A 464 31.16 0.92 18.98
C TRP A 464 30.00 1.41 19.83
N GLN A 465 28.85 0.74 19.74
CA GLN A 465 27.68 1.08 20.53
C GLN A 465 27.93 0.92 22.04
N SER A 466 28.66 -0.13 22.44
CA SER A 466 29.07 -0.33 23.84
C SER A 466 29.97 0.81 24.33
N ALA A 467 30.89 1.28 23.49
CA ALA A 467 31.73 2.45 23.80
C ALA A 467 30.90 3.73 23.93
N TYR A 468 29.95 3.98 23.02
CA TYR A 468 29.05 5.15 23.08
C TYR A 468 28.14 5.11 24.31
N CYS A 469 27.64 3.93 24.66
CA CYS A 469 26.88 3.72 25.89
C CYS A 469 27.73 4.02 27.12
N GLY A 470 28.98 3.54 27.17
CA GLY A 470 29.93 3.84 28.25
C GLY A 470 30.19 5.34 28.40
N LEU A 471 30.41 6.05 27.30
CA LEU A 471 30.58 7.52 27.30
C LEU A 471 29.31 8.24 27.76
N SER A 472 28.13 7.75 27.38
CA SER A 472 26.85 8.33 27.81
C SER A 472 26.65 8.19 29.32
N ILE A 473 26.99 7.02 29.89
CA ILE A 473 26.95 6.78 31.33
C ILE A 473 27.98 7.65 32.06
N LEU A 474 29.18 7.82 31.49
CA LEU A 474 30.21 8.70 32.03
C LEU A 474 29.72 10.16 32.11
N LEU A 475 29.14 10.68 31.02
CA LEU A 475 28.59 12.03 30.98
C LEU A 475 27.43 12.19 31.96
N LEU A 476 26.51 11.23 32.01
CA LEU A 476 25.39 11.23 32.94
C LEU A 476 25.87 11.25 34.40
N THR A 477 26.80 10.36 34.74
CA THR A 477 27.36 10.24 36.10
C THR A 477 28.12 11.51 36.48
N THR A 478 28.86 12.11 35.54
CA THR A 478 29.59 13.37 35.78
C THR A 478 28.63 14.54 35.97
N ALA A 479 27.59 14.66 35.14
CA ALA A 479 26.60 15.73 35.23
C ALA A 479 25.79 15.65 36.52
N ILE A 480 25.24 14.47 36.84
CA ILE A 480 24.51 14.25 38.09
C ILE A 480 25.43 14.41 39.29
N GLY A 481 26.64 13.85 39.25
CA GLY A 481 27.64 13.99 40.29
C GLY A 481 28.06 15.44 40.54
N SER A 482 28.10 16.29 39.51
CA SER A 482 28.37 17.72 39.67
C SER A 482 27.25 18.47 40.39
N GLY A 483 25.99 18.09 40.16
CA GLY A 483 24.84 18.61 40.90
C GLY A 483 24.86 18.18 42.38
N TRP A 484 25.16 16.90 42.64
CA TRP A 484 25.30 16.38 44.01
C TRP A 484 26.50 16.94 44.75
N ARG A 485 27.58 17.28 44.04
CA ARG A 485 28.72 18.01 44.64
C ARG A 485 28.27 19.37 45.19
N GLN A 486 27.40 20.10 44.50
CA GLN A 486 26.88 21.37 45.01
C GLN A 486 26.05 21.17 46.28
N ILE A 487 25.14 20.20 46.29
CA ILE A 487 24.38 19.85 47.50
C ILE A 487 25.33 19.50 48.66
N ALA A 488 26.36 18.70 48.40
CA ALA A 488 27.32 18.33 49.44
C ALA A 488 28.09 19.53 50.01
N ILE A 489 28.46 20.50 49.17
CA ILE A 489 29.09 21.75 49.61
C ILE A 489 28.12 22.56 50.48
N GLU A 490 26.87 22.68 50.05
CA GLU A 490 25.85 23.42 50.78
C GLU A 490 25.48 22.79 52.12
N GLU A 491 25.44 21.46 52.20
CA GLU A 491 25.17 20.73 53.44
C GLU A 491 26.26 20.96 54.49
N VAL A 492 27.52 21.08 54.04
CA VAL A 492 28.64 21.41 54.92
C VAL A 492 28.57 22.87 55.39
N GLN A 493 28.09 23.79 54.54
CA GLN A 493 27.99 25.21 54.88
C GLN A 493 26.77 25.54 55.75
N ALA A 494 25.64 24.90 55.49
CA ALA A 494 24.38 25.07 56.19
C ALA A 494 23.70 23.71 56.29
N TYR A 495 23.82 23.07 57.46
CA TYR A 495 23.28 21.73 57.71
C TYR A 495 21.75 21.74 57.66
N ASP A 496 21.19 21.04 56.67
CA ASP A 496 19.76 20.83 56.51
C ASP A 496 19.49 19.46 55.87
N MET A 497 19.21 18.48 56.73
CA MET A 497 18.94 17.09 56.33
C MET A 497 17.76 16.95 55.37
N LEU A 498 16.90 17.96 55.22
CA LEU A 498 15.83 17.94 54.22
C LEU A 498 16.37 17.86 52.79
N ARG A 499 17.58 18.37 52.51
CA ARG A 499 18.22 18.26 51.19
C ARG A 499 18.49 16.82 50.77
N MET A 500 18.69 15.90 51.72
CA MET A 500 18.88 14.48 51.42
C MET A 500 17.64 13.83 50.78
N LEU A 501 16.47 14.47 50.87
CA LEU A 501 15.24 13.99 50.23
C LEU A 501 15.35 14.00 48.69
N PHE A 502 16.25 14.80 48.09
CA PHE A 502 16.53 14.74 46.65
C PHE A 502 17.07 13.39 46.18
N LEU A 503 17.58 12.53 47.08
CA LEU A 503 17.98 11.15 46.75
C LEU A 503 16.80 10.33 46.19
N VAL A 504 15.57 10.64 46.59
CA VAL A 504 14.36 10.00 46.08
C VAL A 504 14.15 10.29 44.59
N CYS A 505 14.55 11.48 44.13
CA CYS A 505 14.43 11.89 42.73
C CYS A 505 15.53 11.32 41.83
N LEU A 506 16.65 10.87 42.41
CA LEU A 506 17.83 10.44 41.67
C LEU A 506 17.56 9.31 40.66
N PRO A 507 16.83 8.22 40.99
CA PRO A 507 16.56 7.16 40.01
C PRO A 507 15.77 7.66 38.80
N ALA A 508 14.76 8.51 39.05
CA ALA A 508 13.97 9.11 37.97
C ALA A 508 14.81 10.08 37.14
N GLN A 509 15.67 10.89 37.78
CA GLN A 509 16.58 11.80 37.09
C GLN A 509 17.57 11.06 36.19
N VAL A 510 18.19 9.99 36.69
CA VAL A 510 19.11 9.11 35.94
C VAL A 510 18.38 8.55 34.73
N TRP A 511 17.19 7.98 34.92
CA TRP A 511 16.48 7.29 33.85
C TRP A 511 15.97 8.25 32.76
N LEU A 512 15.37 9.37 33.15
CA LEU A 512 14.85 10.37 32.20
C LEU A 512 15.98 11.10 31.44
N SER A 513 17.15 11.28 32.07
CA SER A 513 18.29 11.98 31.46
C SER A 513 19.14 11.07 30.57
N LEU A 514 19.06 9.75 30.74
CA LEU A 514 19.91 8.80 30.02
C LEU A 514 19.80 8.95 28.50
N PHE A 515 18.58 9.10 27.97
CA PHE A 515 18.36 9.29 26.54
C PHE A 515 18.96 10.61 26.03
N PHE A 516 18.91 11.69 26.83
CA PHE A 516 19.52 12.96 26.46
C PHE A 516 21.03 12.81 26.25
N PHE A 517 21.73 12.16 27.18
CA PHE A 517 23.18 11.95 27.04
C PHE A 517 23.53 10.96 25.91
N GLN A 518 22.71 9.93 25.70
CA GLN A 518 22.85 9.06 24.54
C GLN A 518 22.68 9.80 23.22
N ALA A 519 21.73 10.73 23.13
CA ALA A 519 21.55 11.57 21.95
C ALA A 519 22.76 12.49 21.73
N VAL A 520 23.34 13.07 22.79
CA VAL A 520 24.56 13.88 22.69
C VAL A 520 25.71 13.05 22.13
N VAL A 521 26.03 11.91 22.75
CA VAL A 521 27.14 11.05 22.31
C VAL A 521 26.88 10.49 20.92
N GLY A 522 25.66 10.02 20.65
CA GLY A 522 25.25 9.49 19.36
C GLY A 522 25.38 10.50 18.24
N ASN A 523 24.95 11.75 18.45
CA ASN A 523 25.11 12.81 17.45
C ASN A 523 26.58 13.14 17.18
N VAL A 524 27.42 13.19 18.22
CA VAL A 524 28.87 13.40 18.05
C VAL A 524 29.50 12.22 17.30
N ALA A 525 29.10 10.99 17.62
CA ALA A 525 29.58 9.77 16.97
C ALA A 525 29.18 9.70 15.49
N GLN A 526 28.00 10.18 15.11
CA GLN A 526 27.59 10.25 13.71
C GLN A 526 28.41 11.28 12.91
N ILE A 527 28.82 12.39 13.54
CA ILE A 527 29.62 13.42 12.88
C ILE A 527 31.08 12.97 12.73
N PHE A 528 31.69 12.45 13.80
CA PHE A 528 33.14 12.20 13.87
C PHE A 528 33.54 10.73 14.02
N GLY A 529 32.63 9.88 14.46
CA GLY A 529 32.87 8.45 14.66
C GLY A 529 32.92 7.68 13.34
N PRO A 530 33.29 6.39 13.38
CA PRO A 530 33.36 5.54 12.19
C PRO A 530 31.97 5.34 11.56
N THR A 531 31.96 5.18 10.24
CA THR A 531 30.75 4.90 9.44
C THR A 531 30.88 3.62 8.62
N ASP A 532 32.09 3.08 8.47
CA ASP A 532 32.38 1.90 7.64
C ASP A 532 31.59 0.67 8.09
N GLN A 533 31.27 0.58 9.38
CA GLN A 533 30.44 -0.50 9.93
C GLN A 533 29.05 -0.60 9.29
N MET A 534 28.53 0.50 8.72
CA MET A 534 27.22 0.49 8.04
C MET A 534 27.26 -0.21 6.67
N ASN A 535 28.46 -0.39 6.11
CA ASN A 535 28.70 -1.08 4.84
C ASN A 535 29.29 -2.47 5.03
N GLU A 536 29.50 -2.93 6.26
CA GLU A 536 30.06 -4.24 6.61
C GLU A 536 29.01 -5.14 7.25
N ASN A 537 29.24 -6.46 7.19
CA ASN A 537 28.43 -7.43 7.92
C ASN A 537 29.00 -7.61 9.34
N SER A 538 28.12 -7.67 10.32
CA SER A 538 28.44 -7.97 11.72
C SER A 538 27.44 -8.98 12.29
N ARG A 539 27.64 -9.39 13.55
CA ARG A 539 26.75 -10.35 14.22
C ARG A 539 25.27 -9.95 14.15
N TYR A 540 24.94 -8.68 14.40
CA TYR A 540 23.56 -8.17 14.47
C TYR A 540 23.12 -7.38 13.24
N TYR A 541 24.00 -7.17 12.25
CA TYR A 541 23.74 -6.31 11.09
C TYR A 541 24.25 -6.89 9.78
N SER A 542 23.48 -6.73 8.71
CA SER A 542 23.83 -7.15 7.35
C SER A 542 23.76 -5.95 6.41
N GLY A 543 24.91 -5.30 6.22
CA GLY A 543 25.08 -4.20 5.27
C GLY A 543 25.19 -4.67 3.82
N LYS A 544 25.78 -5.85 3.61
CA LYS A 544 25.95 -6.50 2.29
C LYS A 544 25.09 -7.75 2.20
N ALA A 545 24.57 -8.02 1.00
CA ALA A 545 23.81 -9.23 0.73
C ALA A 545 24.70 -10.48 1.00
N PRO A 546 24.12 -11.55 1.54
CA PRO A 546 24.85 -12.81 1.73
C PRO A 546 25.21 -13.41 0.38
N LYS A 547 26.23 -14.28 0.37
CA LYS A 547 26.46 -15.16 -0.78
C LYS A 547 25.23 -16.06 -0.98
N ARG A 548 24.74 -16.19 -2.21
CA ARG A 548 23.52 -16.97 -2.47
C ARG A 548 23.83 -18.46 -2.43
N ILE A 549 22.98 -19.24 -1.75
CA ILE A 549 23.03 -20.70 -1.85
C ILE A 549 22.54 -21.14 -3.23
N HIS A 550 23.22 -22.10 -3.85
CA HIS A 550 22.86 -22.59 -5.18
C HIS A 550 22.23 -23.98 -5.10
N ARG A 551 21.13 -24.18 -5.82
CA ARG A 551 20.33 -25.42 -5.79
C ARG A 551 21.17 -26.70 -5.98
N ASP A 552 22.13 -26.67 -6.90
CA ASP A 552 22.91 -27.87 -7.24
C ASP A 552 24.02 -28.19 -6.24
N THR A 553 24.59 -27.16 -5.60
CA THR A 553 25.71 -27.31 -4.65
C THR A 553 25.24 -27.38 -3.20
N PHE A 554 24.02 -26.92 -2.90
CA PHE A 554 23.50 -26.88 -1.54
C PHE A 554 23.27 -28.29 -0.95
N GLY A 555 23.15 -29.32 -1.79
CA GLY A 555 23.03 -30.72 -1.35
C GLY A 555 21.69 -31.11 -0.73
N ALA A 556 20.73 -30.19 -0.71
CA ALA A 556 19.34 -30.39 -0.29
C ALA A 556 18.40 -29.49 -1.14
N PRO A 557 17.09 -29.73 -1.15
CA PRO A 557 16.13 -28.77 -1.70
C PRO A 557 16.26 -27.42 -0.99
N LEU A 558 16.03 -26.33 -1.72
CA LEU A 558 15.98 -25.00 -1.12
C LEU A 558 14.79 -24.92 -0.14
N PRO A 559 14.96 -24.32 1.05
CA PRO A 559 13.93 -24.24 2.09
C PRO A 559 12.59 -23.65 1.62
N HIS A 560 11.48 -24.16 2.18
CA HIS A 560 10.15 -23.62 1.90
C HIS A 560 9.90 -22.35 2.70
N VAL A 561 9.40 -21.30 2.04
CA VAL A 561 9.07 -20.02 2.69
C VAL A 561 7.55 -19.78 2.68
N THR A 562 6.94 -19.67 3.85
CA THR A 562 5.54 -19.27 3.97
C THR A 562 5.42 -17.78 4.23
N ILE A 563 4.68 -17.08 3.40
CA ILE A 563 4.36 -15.67 3.62
C ILE A 563 3.12 -15.58 4.48
N GLN A 564 3.28 -15.17 5.73
CA GLN A 564 2.18 -14.98 6.66
C GLN A 564 1.72 -13.52 6.67
N MET A 565 0.43 -13.30 6.40
CA MET A 565 -0.17 -11.96 6.34
C MET A 565 -1.46 -11.88 7.17
N PRO A 566 -1.48 -11.19 8.32
CA PRO A 566 -2.70 -10.94 9.05
C PRO A 566 -3.53 -9.83 8.38
N VAL A 567 -4.82 -10.08 8.21
CA VAL A 567 -5.79 -9.15 7.61
C VAL A 567 -6.98 -8.99 8.56
N PHE A 568 -7.50 -7.77 8.66
CA PHE A 568 -8.69 -7.41 9.41
C PHE A 568 -9.76 -6.83 8.47
N LYS A 569 -9.91 -5.51 8.38
CA LYS A 569 -10.97 -4.82 7.61
C LYS A 569 -10.45 -4.05 6.39
N GLU A 570 -9.20 -4.29 6.00
CA GLU A 570 -8.54 -3.60 4.89
C GLU A 570 -9.21 -3.93 3.55
N GLY A 571 -9.30 -2.96 2.64
CA GLY A 571 -9.95 -3.13 1.33
C GLY A 571 -9.22 -4.12 0.43
N LEU A 572 -9.98 -4.97 -0.28
CA LEU A 572 -9.42 -5.97 -1.19
C LEU A 572 -8.61 -5.33 -2.32
N ARG A 573 -9.19 -4.35 -3.03
CA ARG A 573 -8.59 -3.74 -4.23
C ARG A 573 -7.48 -2.73 -3.92
N THR A 574 -7.62 -2.00 -2.82
CA THR A 574 -6.76 -0.87 -2.43
C THR A 574 -5.52 -1.32 -1.67
N VAL A 575 -5.65 -2.36 -0.84
CA VAL A 575 -4.60 -2.78 0.10
C VAL A 575 -4.11 -4.20 -0.21
N ILE A 576 -5.01 -5.19 -0.17
CA ILE A 576 -4.64 -6.62 -0.24
C ILE A 576 -4.11 -7.02 -1.62
N GLU A 577 -4.83 -6.70 -2.70
CA GLU A 577 -4.47 -7.10 -4.08
C GLU A 577 -3.08 -6.57 -4.49
N PRO A 578 -2.74 -5.28 -4.29
CA PRO A 578 -1.40 -4.77 -4.55
C PRO A 578 -0.28 -5.46 -3.76
N THR A 579 -0.54 -5.84 -2.50
CA THR A 579 0.42 -6.57 -1.65
C THR A 579 0.64 -7.97 -2.18
N VAL A 580 -0.44 -8.70 -2.47
CA VAL A 580 -0.39 -10.05 -3.06
C VAL A 580 0.34 -10.04 -4.40
N ARG A 581 0.12 -9.03 -5.25
CA ARG A 581 0.84 -8.90 -6.52
C ARG A 581 2.35 -8.77 -6.32
N SER A 582 2.79 -7.96 -5.35
CA SER A 582 4.20 -7.82 -4.98
C SER A 582 4.79 -9.13 -4.47
N LEU A 583 4.03 -9.86 -3.63
CA LEU A 583 4.45 -11.15 -3.08
C LEU A 583 4.56 -12.24 -4.14
N LYS A 584 3.60 -12.33 -5.08
CA LYS A 584 3.65 -13.30 -6.18
C LYS A 584 4.84 -13.10 -7.10
N GLN A 585 5.28 -11.85 -7.32
CA GLN A 585 6.52 -11.58 -8.04
C GLN A 585 7.75 -12.12 -7.30
N ALA A 586 7.77 -12.01 -5.97
CA ALA A 586 8.85 -12.56 -5.16
C ALA A 586 8.86 -14.10 -5.13
N ILE A 587 7.68 -14.71 -4.99
CA ILE A 587 7.50 -16.17 -5.06
C ILE A 587 7.94 -16.70 -6.43
N SER A 588 7.50 -16.07 -7.51
CA SER A 588 7.84 -16.48 -8.88
C SER A 588 9.36 -16.49 -9.09
N THR A 589 10.06 -15.47 -8.61
CA THR A 589 11.53 -15.39 -8.68
C THR A 589 12.19 -16.52 -7.90
N TYR A 590 11.73 -16.79 -6.68
CA TYR A 590 12.28 -17.84 -5.82
C TYR A 590 12.03 -19.25 -6.35
N GLU A 591 10.85 -19.52 -6.91
CA GLU A 591 10.54 -20.82 -7.52
C GLU A 591 11.36 -21.08 -8.79
N LEU A 592 11.60 -20.05 -9.61
CA LEU A 592 12.49 -20.17 -10.77
C LEU A 592 13.94 -20.48 -10.37
N GLN A 593 14.38 -20.01 -9.20
CA GLN A 593 15.67 -20.32 -8.61
C GLN A 593 15.71 -21.73 -7.96
N GLY A 594 14.56 -22.42 -7.87
CA GLY A 594 14.41 -23.77 -7.33
C GLY A 594 13.89 -23.86 -5.90
N GLY A 595 13.50 -22.74 -5.30
CA GLY A 595 12.81 -22.69 -4.02
C GLY A 595 11.32 -23.03 -4.14
N SER A 596 10.61 -22.98 -3.02
CA SER A 596 9.15 -23.10 -2.99
C SER A 596 8.56 -22.16 -1.93
N ALA A 597 7.39 -21.59 -2.19
CA ALA A 597 6.74 -20.68 -1.25
C ALA A 597 5.21 -20.69 -1.39
N ASN A 598 4.51 -20.41 -0.29
CA ASN A 598 3.06 -20.24 -0.25
C ASN A 598 2.66 -18.95 0.47
N ILE A 599 1.41 -18.49 0.27
CA ILE A 599 0.83 -17.36 1.01
C ILE A 599 -0.21 -17.92 1.97
N PHE A 600 -0.09 -17.54 3.24
CA PHE A 600 -1.03 -17.87 4.31
C PHE A 600 -1.61 -16.60 4.94
N ILE A 601 -2.90 -16.34 4.74
CA ILE A 601 -3.60 -15.17 5.26
C ILE A 601 -4.40 -15.53 6.52
N ASN A 602 -4.19 -14.79 7.60
CA ASN A 602 -5.07 -14.86 8.77
C ASN A 602 -6.12 -13.73 8.63
N ASP A 603 -7.26 -14.02 8.00
CA ASP A 603 -8.27 -13.00 7.63
C ASP A 603 -9.43 -12.95 8.63
N ASP A 604 -9.34 -12.04 9.58
CA ASP A 604 -10.43 -11.77 10.53
C ASP A 604 -11.66 -11.14 9.87
N GLY A 605 -11.46 -10.49 8.73
CA GLY A 605 -12.46 -9.75 7.97
C GLY A 605 -13.52 -10.61 7.33
N MET A 606 -13.19 -11.86 6.98
CA MET A 606 -14.09 -12.78 6.29
C MET A 606 -15.44 -12.97 7.00
N GLN A 607 -15.44 -12.90 8.34
CA GLN A 607 -16.65 -13.00 9.18
C GLN A 607 -17.14 -11.64 9.72
N LEU A 608 -16.54 -10.52 9.32
CA LEU A 608 -16.83 -9.17 9.82
C LEU A 608 -17.32 -8.18 8.76
N ILE A 609 -16.98 -8.40 7.49
CA ILE A 609 -17.38 -7.56 6.36
C ILE A 609 -18.73 -8.03 5.79
N SER A 610 -19.24 -7.35 4.77
CA SER A 610 -20.48 -7.77 4.10
C SER A 610 -20.30 -9.15 3.45
N ALA A 611 -21.39 -9.90 3.28
CA ALA A 611 -21.32 -11.22 2.65
C ALA A 611 -20.80 -11.16 1.20
N GLU A 612 -21.12 -10.07 0.49
CA GLU A 612 -20.61 -9.79 -0.86
C GLU A 612 -19.09 -9.56 -0.84
N ASP A 613 -18.59 -8.66 0.02
CA ASP A 613 -17.14 -8.42 0.15
C ASP A 613 -16.37 -9.67 0.61
N ALA A 614 -16.97 -10.50 1.46
CA ALA A 614 -16.38 -11.76 1.91
C ALA A 614 -16.30 -12.78 0.77
N GLN A 615 -17.34 -12.86 -0.07
CA GLN A 615 -17.33 -13.71 -1.26
C GLN A 615 -16.28 -13.24 -2.27
N ASP A 616 -16.18 -11.94 -2.51
CA ASP A 616 -15.16 -11.35 -3.39
C ASP A 616 -13.73 -11.66 -2.90
N ARG A 617 -13.49 -11.61 -1.59
CA ARG A 617 -12.20 -12.01 -1.01
C ARG A 617 -11.92 -13.50 -1.17
N GLN A 618 -12.92 -14.36 -0.94
CA GLN A 618 -12.77 -15.81 -1.11
C GLN A 618 -12.46 -16.17 -2.57
N GLU A 619 -13.18 -15.58 -3.52
CA GLU A 619 -12.93 -15.78 -4.95
C GLU A 619 -11.50 -15.32 -5.29
N PHE A 620 -11.08 -14.16 -4.78
CA PHE A 620 -9.72 -13.67 -4.97
C PHE A 620 -8.65 -14.60 -4.35
N TYR A 621 -8.83 -15.08 -3.12
CA TYR A 621 -7.87 -16.00 -2.48
C TYR A 621 -7.78 -17.34 -3.21
N ASP A 622 -8.91 -17.91 -3.63
CA ASP A 622 -8.98 -19.14 -4.42
C ASP A 622 -8.26 -18.98 -5.77
N GLU A 623 -8.53 -17.87 -6.49
CA GLU A 623 -7.87 -17.55 -7.75
C GLU A 623 -6.35 -17.50 -7.63
N HIS A 624 -5.84 -16.97 -6.52
CA HIS A 624 -4.41 -16.77 -6.30
C HIS A 624 -3.75 -17.94 -5.56
N GLY A 625 -4.49 -19.00 -5.21
CA GLY A 625 -3.97 -20.18 -4.51
C GLY A 625 -3.52 -19.87 -3.08
N ILE A 626 -4.21 -18.94 -2.42
CA ILE A 626 -3.86 -18.45 -1.09
C ILE A 626 -4.57 -19.29 -0.04
N GLY A 627 -3.81 -19.84 0.91
CA GLY A 627 -4.38 -20.45 2.10
C GLY A 627 -4.87 -19.38 3.06
N TRP A 628 -6.04 -19.55 3.66
CA TRP A 628 -6.57 -18.59 4.62
C TRP A 628 -7.32 -19.24 5.77
N VAL A 629 -7.31 -18.56 6.92
CA VAL A 629 -8.09 -18.92 8.10
C VAL A 629 -8.78 -17.66 8.62
N ALA A 630 -10.07 -17.78 8.91
CA ALA A 630 -10.90 -16.75 9.52
C ALA A 630 -11.57 -17.30 10.79
N ARG A 631 -11.40 -16.59 11.90
CA ARG A 631 -11.93 -16.96 13.21
C ARG A 631 -13.24 -16.21 13.54
N PRO A 632 -14.04 -16.71 14.50
CA PRO A 632 -15.33 -16.12 14.85
C PRO A 632 -15.25 -14.65 15.23
N ARG A 633 -16.35 -13.90 15.01
CA ARG A 633 -16.49 -12.52 15.48
C ARG A 633 -16.28 -12.41 16.99
N HIS A 634 -15.73 -11.30 17.44
CA HIS A 634 -15.67 -10.97 18.87
C HIS A 634 -17.09 -10.71 19.39
N ASP A 635 -17.64 -11.69 20.11
CA ASP A 635 -19.00 -11.73 20.60
C ASP A 635 -19.02 -12.33 22.02
N PRO A 636 -18.60 -11.55 23.04
CA PRO A 636 -18.52 -12.03 24.42
C PRO A 636 -19.88 -12.41 25.03
N LYS A 637 -20.98 -11.98 24.41
CA LYS A 637 -22.35 -12.25 24.90
C LYS A 637 -23.06 -13.36 24.11
N GLY A 638 -22.50 -13.81 22.99
CA GLY A 638 -23.12 -14.82 22.13
C GLY A 638 -24.38 -14.32 21.43
N GLU A 639 -24.45 -13.03 21.09
CA GLU A 639 -25.60 -12.42 20.40
C GLU A 639 -25.64 -12.74 18.89
N HIS A 640 -24.51 -13.13 18.31
CA HIS A 640 -24.33 -13.31 16.86
C HIS A 640 -23.71 -14.66 16.48
N GLY A 641 -23.07 -15.37 17.41
CA GLY A 641 -22.44 -16.68 17.16
C GLY A 641 -23.19 -17.87 17.77
N VAL A 642 -22.78 -19.10 17.39
CA VAL A 642 -23.27 -20.35 17.99
C VAL A 642 -22.94 -20.42 19.49
N ARG A 643 -21.80 -19.82 19.87
CA ARG A 643 -21.31 -19.71 21.24
C ARG A 643 -20.71 -18.32 21.47
N PRO A 644 -20.69 -17.82 22.72
CA PRO A 644 -19.91 -16.64 23.07
C PRO A 644 -18.44 -16.85 22.71
N PHE A 645 -17.85 -15.92 21.96
CA PHE A 645 -16.45 -16.00 21.55
C PHE A 645 -15.71 -14.70 21.85
N VAL A 646 -14.65 -14.79 22.66
CA VAL A 646 -13.83 -13.66 23.03
C VAL A 646 -12.52 -13.71 22.28
N ARG A 647 -12.34 -12.86 21.25
CA ARG A 647 -11.02 -12.62 20.64
C ARG A 647 -10.07 -12.04 21.71
N PRO A 648 -9.04 -12.77 22.16
CA PRO A 648 -8.14 -12.31 23.21
C PRO A 648 -7.17 -11.24 22.70
N GLY A 649 -6.61 -10.48 23.62
CA GLY A 649 -5.65 -9.42 23.32
C GLY A 649 -6.26 -8.11 22.83
N LYS A 650 -5.52 -7.02 23.07
CA LYS A 650 -6.00 -5.65 22.86
C LYS A 650 -6.09 -5.28 21.38
N PHE A 651 -5.11 -5.72 20.58
CA PHE A 651 -5.07 -5.46 19.12
C PHE A 651 -5.62 -6.60 18.28
N LYS A 652 -5.84 -7.76 18.90
CA LYS A 652 -6.35 -8.96 18.25
C LYS A 652 -5.46 -9.51 17.12
N LYS A 653 -4.41 -8.82 16.63
CA LYS A 653 -3.43 -9.28 15.62
C LYS A 653 -2.69 -10.55 16.07
N ALA A 654 -2.01 -10.52 17.21
CA ALA A 654 -1.33 -11.68 17.80
C ALA A 654 -2.25 -12.91 17.92
N SER A 655 -3.44 -12.70 18.49
CA SER A 655 -4.44 -13.78 18.64
C SER A 655 -5.01 -14.29 17.30
N ASN A 656 -5.01 -13.47 16.25
CA ASN A 656 -5.42 -13.88 14.90
C ASN A 656 -4.39 -14.84 14.32
N MET A 657 -3.12 -14.46 14.41
CA MET A 657 -2.00 -15.30 13.96
C MET A 657 -1.92 -16.61 14.76
N ASN A 658 -2.06 -16.57 16.09
CA ASN A 658 -2.10 -17.78 16.91
C ASN A 658 -3.25 -18.71 16.52
N TYR A 659 -4.43 -18.17 16.23
CA TYR A 659 -5.58 -19.00 15.82
C TYR A 659 -5.33 -19.69 14.47
N GLY A 660 -4.79 -18.96 13.50
CA GLY A 660 -4.39 -19.52 12.21
C GLY A 660 -3.29 -20.58 12.35
N LEU A 661 -2.25 -20.31 13.14
CA LEU A 661 -1.17 -21.25 13.39
C LEU A 661 -1.65 -22.49 14.17
N ARG A 662 -2.62 -22.35 15.09
CA ARG A 662 -3.24 -23.49 15.78
C ARG A 662 -3.90 -24.45 14.80
N ILE A 663 -4.71 -23.95 13.87
CA ILE A 663 -5.37 -24.79 12.87
C ILE A 663 -4.33 -25.43 11.94
N SER A 664 -3.32 -24.67 11.52
CA SER A 664 -2.19 -25.20 10.72
C SER A 664 -1.46 -26.34 11.43
N CYS A 665 -1.07 -26.16 12.70
CA CYS A 665 -0.45 -27.21 13.51
C CYS A 665 -1.36 -28.43 13.67
N ARG A 666 -2.66 -28.24 13.87
CA ARG A 666 -3.62 -29.34 13.97
C ARG A 666 -3.70 -30.15 12.67
N VAL A 667 -3.67 -29.50 11.52
CA VAL A 667 -3.61 -30.17 10.21
C VAL A 667 -2.32 -30.98 10.06
N GLU A 668 -1.16 -30.43 10.46
CA GLU A 668 0.11 -31.17 10.45
C GLU A 668 0.12 -32.37 11.41
N GLU A 669 -0.50 -32.26 12.58
CA GLU A 669 -0.66 -33.39 13.51
C GLU A 669 -1.47 -34.54 12.89
N LEU A 670 -2.53 -34.23 12.15
CA LEU A 670 -3.36 -35.21 11.44
C LEU A 670 -2.62 -35.81 10.24
N LEU A 671 -1.88 -34.99 9.49
CA LEU A 671 -1.04 -35.46 8.40
C LEU A 671 0.05 -36.42 8.86
N ASN A 672 0.67 -36.16 10.01
CA ASN A 672 1.70 -37.03 10.59
C ASN A 672 1.18 -38.40 11.03
N GLN A 673 -0.14 -38.58 11.14
CA GLN A 673 -0.76 -39.89 11.40
C GLN A 673 -0.89 -40.73 10.12
N THR A 674 -0.79 -40.12 8.94
CA THR A 674 -0.90 -40.80 7.66
C THR A 674 0.43 -41.49 7.30
N ARG A 675 0.37 -42.80 7.00
CA ARG A 675 1.57 -43.57 6.61
C ARG A 675 1.90 -43.34 5.13
N ARG A 676 3.09 -42.81 4.86
CA ARG A 676 3.64 -42.63 3.50
C ARG A 676 4.43 -43.88 3.08
N GLY A 677 4.05 -44.53 1.97
CA GLY A 677 4.71 -45.72 1.42
C GLY A 677 5.70 -45.42 0.28
N GLU A 678 6.42 -46.43 -0.22
CA GLU A 678 7.46 -46.28 -1.27
C GLU A 678 6.95 -45.85 -2.68
N GLY A 679 5.64 -45.63 -2.85
CA GLY A 679 5.03 -45.12 -4.08
C GLY A 679 4.15 -43.89 -3.88
N TRP A 680 4.32 -43.18 -2.75
CA TRP A 680 3.48 -42.03 -2.38
C TRP A 680 3.65 -40.88 -3.38
N SER A 681 2.58 -40.56 -4.10
CA SER A 681 2.56 -39.48 -5.07
C SER A 681 2.14 -38.14 -4.44
N GLN A 682 2.37 -37.04 -5.16
CA GLN A 682 1.87 -35.73 -4.75
C GLN A 682 0.33 -35.70 -4.70
N LEU A 683 -0.34 -36.50 -5.54
CA LEU A 683 -1.79 -36.65 -5.51
C LEU A 683 -2.26 -37.27 -4.19
N ASP A 684 -1.57 -38.31 -3.71
CA ASP A 684 -1.87 -38.95 -2.42
C ASP A 684 -1.66 -37.97 -1.26
N GLU A 685 -0.60 -37.15 -1.30
CA GLU A 685 -0.35 -36.11 -0.31
C GLU A 685 -1.48 -35.06 -0.29
N ASN A 686 -2.01 -34.67 -1.46
CA ASN A 686 -3.11 -33.71 -1.55
C ASN A 686 -4.43 -34.28 -1.03
N ILE A 687 -4.71 -35.56 -1.27
CA ILE A 687 -5.87 -36.26 -0.72
C ILE A 687 -5.76 -36.34 0.80
N ALA A 688 -4.59 -36.71 1.31
CA ALA A 688 -4.33 -36.75 2.75
C ALA A 688 -4.48 -35.36 3.39
N TYR A 689 -3.97 -34.31 2.73
CA TYR A 689 -4.16 -32.93 3.15
C TYR A 689 -5.62 -32.52 3.21
N LYS A 690 -6.38 -32.81 2.15
CA LYS A 690 -7.81 -32.48 2.10
C LYS A 690 -8.59 -33.17 3.22
N HIS A 691 -8.33 -34.45 3.46
CA HIS A 691 -8.94 -35.20 4.55
C HIS A 691 -8.56 -34.64 5.94
N ALA A 692 -7.27 -34.29 6.13
CA ALA A 692 -6.80 -33.68 7.38
C ALA A 692 -7.44 -32.30 7.61
N MET A 693 -7.56 -31.48 6.56
CA MET A 693 -8.22 -30.18 6.60
C MET A 693 -9.71 -30.31 6.92
N GLU A 694 -10.43 -31.20 6.25
CA GLU A 694 -11.86 -31.48 6.52
C GLU A 694 -12.07 -31.95 7.96
N THR A 695 -11.20 -32.81 8.47
CA THR A 695 -11.26 -33.29 9.87
C THR A 695 -11.00 -32.15 10.86
N ALA A 696 -9.96 -31.35 10.67
CA ALA A 696 -9.65 -30.20 11.53
C ALA A 696 -10.78 -29.15 11.51
N MET A 697 -11.42 -28.95 10.36
CA MET A 697 -12.56 -28.04 10.22
C MET A 697 -13.84 -28.58 10.84
N ALA A 698 -14.05 -29.90 10.83
CA ALA A 698 -15.17 -30.54 11.51
C ALA A 698 -15.10 -30.38 13.04
N GLU A 699 -13.89 -30.39 13.62
CA GLU A 699 -13.67 -30.09 15.05
C GLU A 699 -14.09 -28.65 15.42
N HIS A 700 -14.05 -27.73 14.45
CA HIS A 700 -14.39 -26.31 14.61
C HIS A 700 -15.64 -25.90 13.81
N ALA A 701 -16.53 -26.86 13.53
CA ALA A 701 -17.70 -26.65 12.68
C ALA A 701 -18.62 -25.53 13.21
N GLY A 702 -18.90 -24.54 12.35
CA GLY A 702 -19.75 -23.39 12.69
C GLY A 702 -19.03 -22.24 13.41
N GLU A 703 -17.72 -22.35 13.65
CA GLU A 703 -16.90 -21.32 14.29
C GLU A 703 -15.81 -20.78 13.35
N ALA A 704 -14.90 -21.65 12.90
CA ALA A 704 -13.80 -21.27 12.02
C ALA A 704 -14.18 -21.46 10.55
N TRP A 705 -13.68 -20.58 9.68
CA TRP A 705 -13.66 -20.79 8.23
C TRP A 705 -12.21 -20.88 7.79
N ALA A 706 -11.88 -21.83 6.92
CA ALA A 706 -10.55 -21.93 6.35
C ALA A 706 -10.60 -22.67 5.01
N ASP A 707 -9.69 -22.34 4.11
CA ASP A 707 -9.54 -23.00 2.81
C ASP A 707 -8.11 -22.82 2.28
N GLY A 708 -7.75 -23.58 1.24
CA GLY A 708 -6.43 -23.54 0.60
C GLY A 708 -5.31 -24.21 1.42
N ASN A 709 -4.05 -23.94 1.04
CA ASN A 709 -2.87 -24.50 1.69
C ASN A 709 -2.39 -23.64 2.87
N ILE A 710 -2.70 -24.07 4.10
CA ILE A 710 -2.37 -23.37 5.34
C ILE A 710 -1.11 -23.94 6.04
N ARG A 711 -0.36 -24.82 5.37
CA ARG A 711 0.88 -25.40 5.91
C ARG A 711 1.96 -24.33 6.06
N ILE A 712 2.81 -24.49 7.07
CA ILE A 712 3.95 -23.61 7.33
C ILE A 712 5.25 -24.31 6.93
N GLY A 713 6.09 -23.62 6.16
CA GLY A 713 7.43 -24.08 5.76
C GLY A 713 8.50 -23.92 6.83
N ASP A 714 9.76 -24.00 6.39
CA ASP A 714 10.93 -23.84 7.25
C ASP A 714 11.06 -22.41 7.78
N TYR A 715 10.67 -21.44 6.94
CA TYR A 715 10.75 -20.01 7.22
C TYR A 715 9.41 -19.32 7.01
N ILE A 716 9.14 -18.28 7.81
CA ILE A 716 7.96 -17.42 7.67
C ILE A 716 8.42 -16.02 7.27
N LEU A 717 7.96 -15.52 6.12
CA LEU A 717 8.01 -14.10 5.80
C LEU A 717 6.77 -13.41 6.38
N LEU A 718 6.93 -12.68 7.47
CA LEU A 718 5.85 -11.93 8.11
C LEU A 718 5.71 -10.55 7.46
N VAL A 719 4.54 -10.26 6.90
CA VAL A 719 4.23 -8.99 6.23
C VAL A 719 2.89 -8.43 6.71
N ASP A 720 2.74 -7.11 6.69
CA ASP A 720 1.43 -6.48 6.90
C ASP A 720 0.64 -6.42 5.58
N SER A 721 -0.66 -6.22 5.70
CA SER A 721 -1.59 -6.13 4.56
C SER A 721 -1.26 -4.99 3.59
N ASP A 722 -0.52 -3.96 4.01
CA ASP A 722 -0.09 -2.81 3.22
C ASP A 722 1.42 -2.77 2.88
N THR A 723 2.10 -3.91 2.97
CA THR A 723 3.53 -4.03 2.62
C THR A 723 3.77 -4.11 1.11
N ARG A 724 4.93 -3.63 0.65
CA ARG A 724 5.53 -4.04 -0.64
C ARG A 724 6.88 -4.71 -0.40
N VAL A 725 7.16 -5.78 -1.14
CA VAL A 725 8.40 -6.55 -1.04
C VAL A 725 9.23 -6.45 -2.33
N PRO A 726 10.56 -6.50 -2.24
CA PRO A 726 11.42 -6.64 -3.43
C PRO A 726 11.15 -7.97 -4.15
N LYS A 727 11.37 -8.01 -5.47
CA LYS A 727 11.18 -9.22 -6.28
C LYS A 727 12.17 -10.33 -5.91
N ASP A 728 13.44 -10.02 -5.74
CA ASP A 728 14.47 -11.02 -5.46
C ASP A 728 14.94 -10.91 -4.00
N CYS A 729 14.07 -11.22 -3.04
CA CYS A 729 14.39 -11.13 -1.61
C CYS A 729 14.47 -12.49 -0.90
N LEU A 730 13.73 -13.50 -1.36
CA LEU A 730 13.59 -14.77 -0.64
C LEU A 730 14.87 -15.61 -0.64
N LEU A 731 15.57 -15.70 -1.79
CA LEU A 731 16.80 -16.50 -1.85
C LEU A 731 17.91 -15.93 -0.97
N GLU A 732 18.09 -14.61 -0.96
CA GLU A 732 19.06 -13.96 -0.07
C GLU A 732 18.68 -14.15 1.40
N ALA A 733 17.39 -13.97 1.75
CA ALA A 733 16.91 -14.22 3.10
C ALA A 733 17.24 -15.65 3.56
N VAL A 734 16.87 -16.64 2.75
CA VAL A 734 17.09 -18.05 3.06
C VAL A 734 18.58 -18.39 3.10
N SER A 735 19.38 -17.83 2.20
CA SER A 735 20.84 -18.00 2.21
C SER A 735 21.45 -17.54 3.53
N GLU A 736 21.05 -16.34 3.99
CA GLU A 736 21.53 -15.80 5.26
C GLU A 736 21.09 -16.63 6.47
N MET A 737 19.86 -17.13 6.44
CA MET A 737 19.33 -17.98 7.52
C MET A 737 20.02 -19.35 7.53
N GLU A 738 20.28 -19.97 6.39
CA GLU A 738 20.99 -21.26 6.32
C GLU A 738 22.47 -21.13 6.71
N GLN A 739 23.13 -20.04 6.31
CA GLN A 739 24.53 -19.77 6.67
C GLN A 739 24.70 -19.43 8.16
N SER A 740 23.72 -18.75 8.76
CA SER A 740 23.74 -18.34 10.16
C SER A 740 22.62 -19.01 10.96
N SER A 741 22.85 -20.26 11.37
CA SER A 741 21.88 -21.08 12.12
C SER A 741 21.39 -20.43 13.42
N GLU A 742 22.19 -19.55 14.04
CA GLU A 742 21.85 -18.81 15.25
C GLU A 742 20.84 -17.67 15.03
N VAL A 743 20.62 -17.25 13.78
CA VAL A 743 19.62 -16.22 13.44
C VAL A 743 18.23 -16.85 13.48
N ALA A 744 17.39 -16.33 14.38
CA ALA A 744 15.98 -16.69 14.44
C ALA A 744 15.09 -15.70 13.70
N ILE A 745 15.47 -14.42 13.68
CA ILE A 745 14.74 -13.36 12.98
C ILE A 745 15.72 -12.52 12.16
N LEU A 746 15.43 -12.39 10.87
CA LEU A 746 16.06 -11.44 9.97
C LEU A 746 15.07 -10.31 9.68
N GLN A 747 15.26 -9.16 10.33
CA GLN A 747 14.43 -7.97 10.17
C GLN A 747 14.99 -7.12 9.02
N TYR A 748 14.17 -6.76 8.03
CA TYR A 748 14.58 -5.82 6.99
C TYR A 748 14.34 -4.38 7.42
N SER A 749 15.24 -3.49 6.99
CA SER A 749 14.98 -2.05 6.97
C SER A 749 13.87 -1.75 5.96
N SER A 750 12.83 -1.05 6.39
CA SER A 750 11.69 -0.70 5.55
C SER A 750 11.81 0.74 5.07
N GLY A 751 11.66 0.96 3.77
CA GLY A 751 11.34 2.25 3.19
C GLY A 751 9.86 2.61 3.40
N VAL A 752 9.50 3.84 3.06
CA VAL A 752 8.12 4.32 3.20
C VAL A 752 7.42 4.35 1.84
N MET A 753 6.18 3.86 1.80
CA MET A 753 5.26 3.98 0.68
C MET A 753 4.22 5.06 0.99
N ASN A 754 4.21 6.12 0.17
CA ASN A 754 3.20 7.16 0.29
C ASN A 754 1.93 6.85 -0.51
N VAL A 755 0.77 6.97 0.13
CA VAL A 755 -0.55 6.70 -0.45
C VAL A 755 -1.22 8.00 -0.91
N THR A 756 -1.33 9.01 -0.05
CA THR A 756 -2.07 10.26 -0.35
C THR A 756 -1.16 11.41 -0.77
N ASN A 757 0.13 11.33 -0.44
CA ASN A 757 1.14 12.36 -0.71
C ASN A 757 0.85 13.73 -0.08
N ASN A 758 0.06 13.77 1.01
CA ASN A 758 -0.22 14.98 1.76
C ASN A 758 1.01 15.46 2.59
N PHE A 759 0.98 16.70 3.11
CA PHE A 759 2.15 17.27 3.80
C PHE A 759 2.48 16.55 5.12
N PHE A 760 1.45 16.08 5.85
CA PHE A 760 1.63 15.39 7.13
C PHE A 760 2.27 14.02 6.88
N GLU A 761 1.74 13.27 5.91
CA GLU A 761 2.25 11.97 5.48
C GLU A 761 3.73 12.06 5.04
N LYS A 762 4.08 13.09 4.26
CA LYS A 762 5.49 13.38 3.88
C LYS A 762 6.36 13.74 5.08
N GLY A 763 5.81 14.42 6.08
CA GLY A 763 6.51 14.73 7.33
C GLY A 763 6.78 13.49 8.16
N ILE A 764 5.79 12.61 8.29
CA ILE A 764 5.95 11.31 8.95
C ILE A 764 6.92 10.42 8.16
N THR A 765 6.90 10.48 6.83
CA THR A 765 7.88 9.79 5.97
C THR A 765 9.31 10.20 6.31
N PHE A 766 9.56 11.51 6.43
CA PHE A 766 10.86 12.02 6.86
C PHE A 766 11.25 11.51 8.25
N PHE A 767 10.30 11.55 9.19
CA PHE A 767 10.51 11.08 10.55
C PHE A 767 10.85 9.58 10.61
N THR A 768 10.10 8.73 9.91
CA THR A 768 10.34 7.29 9.82
C THR A 768 11.71 6.99 9.20
N ASN A 769 12.07 7.64 8.10
CA ASN A 769 13.39 7.45 7.47
C ASN A 769 14.54 7.91 8.38
N MET A 770 14.32 8.96 9.19
CA MET A 770 15.27 9.37 10.22
C MET A 770 15.45 8.27 11.26
N ILE A 771 14.36 7.70 11.80
CA ILE A 771 14.42 6.62 12.79
C ILE A 771 15.15 5.38 12.24
N TYR A 772 14.82 4.91 11.03
CA TYR A 772 15.52 3.77 10.42
C TYR A 772 17.01 4.05 10.19
N THR A 773 17.39 5.28 9.87
CA THR A 773 18.81 5.66 9.77
C THR A 773 19.52 5.53 11.11
N MET A 774 18.89 5.97 12.20
CA MET A 774 19.43 5.84 13.55
C MET A 774 19.53 4.37 14.01
N ILE A 775 18.51 3.56 13.70
CA ILE A 775 18.51 2.12 13.99
C ILE A 775 19.66 1.43 13.23
N ARG A 776 19.80 1.68 11.92
CA ARG A 776 20.90 1.12 11.12
C ARG A 776 22.26 1.48 11.71
N PHE A 777 22.46 2.75 12.07
CA PHE A 777 23.73 3.20 12.68
C PHE A 777 24.02 2.49 14.02
N ALA A 778 23.03 2.38 14.91
CA ALA A 778 23.19 1.75 16.22
C ALA A 778 23.47 0.24 16.10
N VAL A 779 22.68 -0.48 15.29
CA VAL A 779 22.80 -1.94 15.11
C VAL A 779 24.08 -2.29 14.36
N ALA A 780 24.47 -1.52 13.35
CA ALA A 780 25.78 -1.65 12.70
C ALA A 780 26.95 -1.41 13.68
N GLY A 781 26.74 -0.54 14.68
CA GLY A 781 27.68 -0.31 15.78
C GLY A 781 27.76 -1.44 16.82
N GLY A 782 26.93 -2.49 16.69
CA GLY A 782 26.91 -3.66 17.58
C GLY A 782 25.76 -3.70 18.58
N ASP A 783 24.75 -2.83 18.44
CA ASP A 783 23.51 -2.98 19.21
C ASP A 783 22.68 -4.17 18.74
N VAL A 784 21.78 -4.66 19.60
CA VAL A 784 20.84 -5.72 19.24
C VAL A 784 19.76 -5.16 18.32
N ALA A 785 19.45 -5.89 17.23
CA ALA A 785 18.42 -5.49 16.29
C ALA A 785 17.00 -5.52 16.91
N PRO A 786 16.18 -4.49 16.69
CA PRO A 786 14.78 -4.52 17.10
C PRO A 786 13.96 -5.43 16.17
N PHE A 787 12.91 -6.05 16.72
CA PHE A 787 11.89 -6.72 15.92
C PHE A 787 10.63 -5.86 15.90
N VAL A 788 10.16 -5.51 14.69
CA VAL A 788 9.07 -4.53 14.48
C VAL A 788 7.75 -5.20 14.04
N GLY A 789 7.72 -6.54 13.99
CA GLY A 789 6.48 -7.30 13.77
C GLY A 789 6.05 -7.48 12.31
N HIS A 790 6.89 -7.08 11.35
CA HIS A 790 6.64 -7.20 9.91
C HIS A 790 7.94 -7.02 9.11
N ASN A 791 7.91 -7.26 7.79
CA ASN A 791 9.07 -7.22 6.90
C ASN A 791 10.26 -8.00 7.46
N ALA A 792 9.96 -9.18 7.99
CA ALA A 792 10.92 -10.01 8.69
C ALA A 792 10.76 -11.48 8.31
N ILE A 793 11.88 -12.18 8.26
CA ILE A 793 11.94 -13.63 8.05
C ILE A 793 12.19 -14.29 9.39
N LEU A 794 11.30 -15.20 9.78
CA LEU A 794 11.36 -15.94 11.03
C LEU A 794 11.69 -17.39 10.74
N ARG A 795 12.58 -17.99 11.53
CA ARG A 795 12.83 -19.43 11.52
C ARG A 795 11.73 -20.14 12.28
N TRP A 796 10.94 -20.96 11.59
CA TRP A 796 9.77 -21.60 12.20
C TRP A 796 10.15 -22.52 13.36
N SER A 797 11.22 -23.32 13.21
CA SER A 797 11.72 -24.20 14.27
C SER A 797 12.17 -23.45 15.54
N ALA A 798 12.71 -22.22 15.40
CA ALA A 798 13.07 -21.39 16.55
C ALA A 798 11.82 -20.83 17.25
N VAL A 799 10.80 -20.42 16.49
CA VAL A 799 9.51 -19.95 17.02
C VAL A 799 8.79 -21.07 17.77
N GLN A 800 8.75 -22.28 17.22
CA GLN A 800 8.17 -23.46 17.87
C GLN A 800 8.87 -23.79 19.20
N LYS A 801 10.19 -23.70 19.25
CA LYS A 801 10.98 -24.01 20.46
C LYS A 801 10.66 -23.11 21.66
N ILE A 802 10.20 -21.87 21.42
CA ILE A 802 9.86 -20.90 22.47
C ILE A 802 8.34 -20.74 22.67
N ALA A 803 7.54 -21.58 22.03
CA ALA A 803 6.09 -21.60 22.20
C ALA A 803 5.73 -21.95 23.66
N TYR A 804 4.63 -21.40 24.15
CA TYR A 804 4.13 -21.70 25.49
C TYR A 804 2.90 -22.60 25.39
N GLN A 805 2.90 -23.66 26.19
CA GLN A 805 1.76 -24.56 26.30
C GLN A 805 0.63 -23.88 27.05
N PHE A 806 -0.48 -23.68 26.37
CA PHE A 806 -1.72 -23.20 26.96
C PHE A 806 -2.67 -24.37 27.20
N ARG A 807 -3.36 -24.34 28.34
CA ARG A 807 -4.38 -25.32 28.69
C ARG A 807 -5.73 -24.61 28.82
N GLU A 808 -6.68 -24.98 27.98
CA GLU A 808 -8.06 -24.52 28.08
C GLU A 808 -8.78 -25.16 29.28
N GLU A 809 -9.91 -24.56 29.68
CA GLU A 809 -10.71 -25.01 30.84
C GLU A 809 -11.31 -26.42 30.62
N ASP A 810 -11.50 -26.80 29.36
CA ASP A 810 -11.96 -28.12 28.92
C ASP A 810 -10.87 -29.21 29.02
N GLY A 811 -9.63 -28.82 29.34
CA GLY A 811 -8.47 -29.70 29.45
C GLY A 811 -7.64 -29.83 28.17
N THR A 812 -8.06 -29.21 27.06
CA THR A 812 -7.34 -29.22 25.79
C THR A 812 -6.05 -28.41 25.91
N THR A 813 -4.93 -28.97 25.44
CA THR A 813 -3.62 -28.29 25.44
C THR A 813 -3.18 -27.98 24.03
N TYR A 814 -2.74 -26.74 23.77
CA TYR A 814 -2.14 -26.35 22.50
C TYR A 814 -1.05 -25.30 22.71
N ASP A 815 -0.19 -25.18 21.72
CA ASP A 815 0.91 -24.23 21.71
C ASP A 815 0.43 -22.85 21.25
N LYS A 816 0.87 -21.82 21.98
CA LYS A 816 0.73 -20.42 21.59
C LYS A 816 2.10 -19.84 21.29
N PHE A 817 2.19 -19.09 20.18
CA PHE A 817 3.46 -18.56 19.68
C PHE A 817 3.62 -17.08 20.04
N TRP A 818 2.58 -16.29 19.82
CA TRP A 818 2.53 -14.85 20.06
C TRP A 818 1.85 -14.50 21.38
N SER A 819 2.40 -13.56 22.15
CA SER A 819 1.74 -13.09 23.38
C SER A 819 0.42 -12.39 23.06
N GLU A 820 -0.67 -12.87 23.65
CA GLU A 820 -2.01 -12.26 23.52
C GLU A 820 -2.31 -11.28 24.67
N GLU A 821 -1.54 -11.34 25.76
CA GLU A 821 -1.79 -10.52 26.95
C GLU A 821 -1.21 -9.11 26.85
N THR A 822 -0.14 -8.95 26.05
CA THR A 822 0.63 -7.71 25.97
C THR A 822 0.41 -6.96 24.66
N VAL A 823 0.51 -5.63 24.72
CA VAL A 823 0.50 -4.70 23.58
C VAL A 823 1.76 -4.80 22.71
N SER A 824 2.86 -5.28 23.30
CA SER A 824 4.17 -5.37 22.64
C SER A 824 4.50 -6.82 22.29
N GLU A 825 3.64 -7.50 21.52
CA GLU A 825 3.79 -8.93 21.19
C GLU A 825 5.12 -9.25 20.48
N ASP A 826 5.58 -8.36 19.60
CA ASP A 826 6.82 -8.52 18.85
C ASP A 826 8.02 -8.45 19.79
N PHE A 827 8.01 -7.50 20.72
CA PHE A 827 9.07 -7.38 21.71
C PHE A 827 9.13 -8.60 22.62
N ASP A 828 7.98 -9.14 23.06
CA ASP A 828 7.93 -10.38 23.84
C ASP A 828 8.57 -11.56 23.10
N MET A 829 8.21 -11.75 21.82
CA MET A 829 8.82 -12.76 20.95
C MET A 829 10.34 -12.58 20.86
N SER A 830 10.77 -11.35 20.61
CA SER A 830 12.20 -11.00 20.49
C SER A 830 12.98 -11.37 21.75
N LEU A 831 12.40 -11.11 22.93
CA LEU A 831 13.02 -11.36 24.21
C LEU A 831 13.12 -12.84 24.52
N ARG A 832 12.08 -13.62 24.21
CA ARG A 832 12.07 -15.07 24.39
C ARG A 832 13.12 -15.75 23.51
N LEU A 833 13.23 -15.35 22.25
CA LEU A 833 14.26 -15.86 21.34
C LEU A 833 15.68 -15.55 21.83
N GLN A 834 15.92 -14.29 22.22
CA GLN A 834 17.23 -13.87 22.73
C GLN A 834 17.59 -14.55 24.05
N SER A 835 16.60 -14.80 24.91
CA SER A 835 16.79 -15.57 26.15
C SER A 835 17.11 -17.05 25.87
N ALA A 836 16.68 -17.58 24.73
CA ALA A 836 17.00 -18.92 24.24
C ALA A 836 18.32 -18.97 23.41
N ASN A 837 19.15 -17.92 23.48
CA ASN A 837 20.42 -17.75 22.77
C ASN A 837 20.33 -17.61 21.24
N TYR A 838 19.15 -17.33 20.68
CA TYR A 838 19.04 -16.91 19.28
C TYR A 838 19.37 -15.43 19.12
N ILE A 839 19.74 -15.03 17.91
CA ILE A 839 19.96 -13.62 17.56
C ILE A 839 18.89 -13.11 16.60
N ILE A 840 18.69 -11.79 16.67
CA ILE A 840 17.92 -11.01 15.71
C ILE A 840 18.91 -10.19 14.93
N ARG A 841 18.78 -10.18 13.60
CA ARG A 841 19.70 -9.51 12.70
C ARG A 841 18.93 -8.50 11.84
N LEU A 842 19.50 -7.31 11.68
CA LEU A 842 18.94 -6.26 10.82
C LEU A 842 19.62 -6.29 9.45
N ALA A 843 18.85 -6.54 8.39
CA ALA A 843 19.31 -6.50 7.00
C ALA A 843 18.99 -5.14 6.35
N SER A 844 20.03 -4.48 5.82
CA SER A 844 19.90 -3.22 5.09
C SER A 844 20.31 -3.30 3.62
N TYR A 845 20.82 -4.45 3.16
CA TYR A 845 21.31 -4.64 1.79
C TYR A 845 20.23 -4.51 0.70
N LYS A 846 18.94 -4.55 1.06
CA LYS A 846 17.83 -4.27 0.14
C LYS A 846 17.44 -2.79 0.06
N GLY A 847 18.12 -1.89 0.78
CA GLY A 847 17.79 -0.46 0.80
C GLY A 847 16.31 -0.22 1.09
N ASP A 848 15.65 0.58 0.24
CA ASP A 848 14.21 0.89 0.31
C ASP A 848 13.34 -0.13 -0.45
N GLY A 849 13.84 -1.35 -0.67
CA GLY A 849 13.13 -2.38 -1.43
C GLY A 849 11.88 -2.89 -0.71
N PHE A 850 11.99 -3.15 0.60
CA PHE A 850 10.81 -3.38 1.45
C PHE A 850 10.17 -2.04 1.76
N LYS A 851 8.84 -1.92 1.62
CA LYS A 851 8.13 -0.66 1.89
C LYS A 851 6.91 -0.87 2.77
N GLU A 852 6.64 0.11 3.62
CA GLU A 852 5.50 0.18 4.55
C GLU A 852 4.68 1.46 4.34
N GLY A 853 3.36 1.37 4.50
CA GLY A 853 2.48 2.54 4.60
C GLY A 853 2.62 3.29 5.94
N VAL A 854 2.79 4.61 5.87
CA VAL A 854 2.82 5.47 7.07
C VAL A 854 1.44 6.04 7.42
N SER A 855 1.32 6.56 8.65
CA SER A 855 0.09 7.23 9.12
C SER A 855 -0.29 8.39 8.20
N ILE A 856 -1.52 8.35 7.70
CA ILE A 856 -2.08 9.36 6.79
C ILE A 856 -2.60 10.56 7.58
N THR A 857 -3.07 10.35 8.82
CA THR A 857 -3.67 11.38 9.68
C THR A 857 -2.92 11.54 11.02
N VAL A 858 -3.02 12.74 11.60
CA VAL A 858 -2.49 13.04 12.95
C VAL A 858 -3.08 12.13 14.01
N TYR A 859 -4.33 11.72 13.84
CA TYR A 859 -5.03 10.89 14.81
C TYR A 859 -4.49 9.47 14.84
N ASP A 860 -4.17 8.91 13.67
CA ASP A 860 -3.58 7.57 13.57
C ASP A 860 -2.19 7.57 14.18
N GLU A 861 -1.40 8.61 13.91
CA GLU A 861 -0.06 8.75 14.48
C GLU A 861 -0.11 8.96 16.01
N LEU A 862 -1.01 9.81 16.53
CA LEU A 862 -1.21 9.93 17.98
C LEU A 862 -1.61 8.61 18.63
N ALA A 863 -2.56 7.89 18.03
CA ALA A 863 -2.96 6.58 18.53
C ALA A 863 -1.79 5.60 18.53
N ARG A 864 -0.90 5.66 17.53
CA ARG A 864 0.34 4.86 17.47
C ARG A 864 1.28 5.19 18.64
N TRP A 865 1.51 6.46 18.95
CA TRP A 865 2.33 6.88 20.11
C TRP A 865 1.72 6.50 21.45
N GLU A 866 0.40 6.62 21.61
CA GLU A 866 -0.32 6.15 22.80
C GLU A 866 -0.15 4.63 22.99
N LYS A 867 -0.25 3.85 21.90
CA LYS A 867 -0.01 2.40 21.92
C LYS A 867 1.42 2.08 22.36
N TYR A 868 2.42 2.74 21.78
CA TYR A 868 3.82 2.50 22.15
C TYR A 868 4.11 2.84 23.60
N ALA A 869 3.61 3.99 24.09
CA ALA A 869 3.75 4.37 25.49
C ALA A 869 3.07 3.36 26.43
N TYR A 870 1.85 2.93 26.11
CA TYR A 870 1.14 1.91 26.86
C TYR A 870 1.94 0.60 26.90
N GLY A 871 2.36 0.10 25.74
CA GLY A 871 3.08 -1.17 25.61
C GLY A 871 4.44 -1.17 26.29
N CYS A 872 5.16 -0.06 26.23
CA CYS A 872 6.42 0.11 26.96
C CYS A 872 6.22 0.14 28.48
N ASN A 873 5.11 0.71 28.96
CA ASN A 873 4.77 0.70 30.39
C ASN A 873 4.37 -0.71 30.87
N GLU A 874 3.52 -1.39 30.10
CA GLU A 874 3.09 -2.76 30.37
C GLU A 874 4.26 -3.76 30.35
N LEU A 875 5.28 -3.49 29.54
CA LEU A 875 6.51 -4.28 29.55
C LEU A 875 7.21 -4.22 30.91
N ILE A 876 7.36 -3.04 31.50
CA ILE A 876 8.17 -2.82 32.69
C ILE A 876 7.38 -3.07 33.97
N PHE A 877 6.19 -2.47 34.07
CA PHE A 877 5.44 -2.39 35.31
C PHE A 877 4.17 -3.24 35.29
N ASN A 878 3.81 -3.79 36.44
CA ASN A 878 2.43 -4.23 36.68
C ASN A 878 1.57 -2.99 36.97
N PRO A 879 0.24 -3.04 36.76
CA PRO A 879 -0.67 -2.02 37.27
C PRO A 879 -0.60 -1.88 38.79
N PHE A 880 -0.90 -0.69 39.34
CA PHE A 880 -0.75 -0.40 40.78
C PHE A 880 -1.52 -1.37 41.68
N ILE A 881 -2.72 -1.78 41.27
CA ILE A 881 -3.54 -2.75 42.01
C ILE A 881 -2.84 -4.12 42.17
N LYS A 882 -1.95 -4.48 41.24
CA LYS A 882 -1.20 -5.74 41.27
C LYS A 882 0.15 -5.61 41.99
N TRP A 883 0.56 -4.41 42.43
CA TRP A 883 1.85 -4.22 43.09
C TRP A 883 1.96 -4.99 44.41
N PHE A 884 0.89 -5.02 45.20
CA PHE A 884 0.88 -5.73 46.48
C PHE A 884 0.96 -7.26 46.33
N THR A 885 0.54 -7.82 45.19
CA THR A 885 0.51 -9.28 44.96
C THR A 885 1.64 -9.78 44.08
N LYS A 886 1.98 -9.06 43.01
CA LYS A 886 3.00 -9.47 42.01
C LYS A 886 4.27 -8.62 42.05
N GLY A 887 4.29 -7.55 42.85
CA GLY A 887 5.35 -6.54 42.86
C GLY A 887 5.23 -5.52 41.72
N PRO A 888 6.04 -4.45 41.72
CA PRO A 888 5.96 -3.37 40.74
C PRO A 888 6.39 -3.78 39.34
N PHE A 889 7.39 -4.66 39.22
CA PHE A 889 7.95 -5.06 37.93
C PHE A 889 7.34 -6.35 37.37
N THR A 890 7.14 -6.43 36.06
CA THR A 890 6.63 -7.64 35.40
C THR A 890 7.64 -8.80 35.45
N LYS A 891 7.17 -10.03 35.20
CA LYS A 891 8.05 -11.20 35.03
C LYS A 891 8.95 -11.04 33.79
N LEU A 892 8.39 -10.50 32.71
CA LEU A 892 9.08 -10.26 31.45
C LEU A 892 10.28 -9.32 31.66
N PHE A 893 10.07 -8.20 32.36
CA PHE A 893 11.13 -7.24 32.66
C PHE A 893 12.25 -7.83 33.53
N ARG A 894 11.89 -8.62 34.55
CA ARG A 894 12.88 -9.32 35.39
C ARG A 894 13.69 -10.35 34.58
N SER A 895 13.04 -11.04 33.65
CA SER A 895 13.71 -11.97 32.73
C SER A 895 14.68 -11.21 31.82
N PHE A 896 14.24 -10.08 31.25
CA PHE A 896 15.08 -9.20 30.45
C PHE A 896 16.34 -8.75 31.18
N LEU A 897 16.22 -8.27 32.41
CA LEU A 897 17.39 -7.84 33.19
C LEU A 897 18.39 -8.98 33.43
N ARG A 898 17.91 -10.21 33.60
CA ARG A 898 18.74 -11.41 33.85
C ARG A 898 19.16 -12.17 32.58
N SER A 899 18.62 -11.79 31.41
CA SER A 899 18.92 -12.44 30.13
C SER A 899 20.37 -12.26 29.68
N ASN A 900 20.79 -13.02 28.68
CA ASN A 900 22.13 -12.92 28.07
C ASN A 900 22.30 -11.75 27.09
N ILE A 901 21.30 -10.85 26.99
CA ILE A 901 21.39 -9.64 26.17
C ILE A 901 22.56 -8.76 26.67
N PRO A 902 23.39 -8.19 25.77
CA PRO A 902 24.49 -7.32 26.15
C PRO A 902 24.04 -6.16 27.05
N LEU A 903 24.85 -5.82 28.06
CA LEU A 903 24.52 -4.77 29.02
C LEU A 903 24.30 -3.40 28.33
N ALA A 904 25.13 -3.07 27.33
CA ALA A 904 24.96 -1.83 26.57
C ALA A 904 23.57 -1.75 25.92
N SER A 905 23.13 -2.84 25.27
CA SER A 905 21.81 -2.95 24.65
C SER A 905 20.67 -2.88 25.66
N LYS A 906 20.86 -3.44 26.87
CA LYS A 906 19.86 -3.27 27.94
C LYS A 906 19.69 -1.80 28.33
N ILE A 907 20.80 -1.07 28.40
CA ILE A 907 20.81 0.35 28.76
C ILE A 907 20.22 1.21 27.63
N THR A 908 20.50 0.92 26.36
CA THR A 908 19.91 1.64 25.21
C THR A 908 18.40 1.40 25.12
N ILE A 909 17.93 0.16 25.31
CA ILE A 909 16.50 -0.17 25.38
C ILE A 909 15.83 0.58 26.55
N MET A 910 16.45 0.60 27.74
CA MET A 910 15.91 1.31 28.90
C MET A 910 15.86 2.83 28.68
N ALA A 911 16.85 3.41 28.02
CA ALA A 911 16.87 4.82 27.66
C ALA A 911 15.74 5.15 26.68
N TYR A 912 15.55 4.32 25.66
CA TYR A 912 14.46 4.46 24.70
C TYR A 912 13.10 4.42 25.40
N ILE A 913 12.85 3.44 26.27
CA ILE A 913 11.59 3.38 27.02
C ILE A 913 11.42 4.62 27.92
N GLY A 914 12.51 5.12 28.52
CA GLY A 914 12.52 6.35 29.33
C GLY A 914 12.02 7.59 28.57
N THR A 915 12.13 7.64 27.24
CA THR A 915 11.64 8.76 26.43
C THR A 915 10.13 8.96 26.53
N TYR A 916 9.35 7.88 26.58
CA TYR A 916 7.90 7.97 26.74
C TYR A 916 7.51 8.56 28.10
N TYR A 917 8.27 8.24 29.16
CA TYR A 917 8.07 8.86 30.47
C TYR A 917 8.47 10.34 30.46
N ALA A 918 9.59 10.69 29.83
CA ALA A 918 10.03 12.08 29.68
C ALA A 918 9.00 12.93 28.92
N LEU A 919 8.46 12.40 27.81
CA LEU A 919 7.39 13.04 27.06
C LEU A 919 6.11 13.13 27.89
N GLY A 920 5.68 12.05 28.54
CA GLY A 920 4.44 11.99 29.32
C GLY A 920 4.43 12.89 30.57
N CYS A 921 5.58 13.09 31.23
CA CYS A 921 5.69 13.97 32.40
C CYS A 921 6.01 15.43 32.06
N SER A 922 6.39 15.72 30.81
CA SER A 922 6.88 17.05 30.39
C SER A 922 5.90 18.19 30.72
N TRP A 923 4.60 18.02 30.47
CA TRP A 923 3.60 19.06 30.76
C TRP A 923 3.40 19.29 32.27
N ILE A 924 3.43 18.22 33.07
CA ILE A 924 3.30 18.29 34.53
C ILE A 924 4.51 18.99 35.13
N LEU A 925 5.73 18.57 34.73
CA LEU A 925 6.97 19.16 35.22
C LEU A 925 7.11 20.61 34.78
N THR A 926 6.67 20.95 33.57
CA THR A 926 6.70 22.34 33.08
C THR A 926 5.67 23.23 33.79
N MET A 927 4.48 22.69 34.10
CA MET A 927 3.47 23.39 34.90
C MET A 927 3.95 23.60 36.34
N LEU A 928 4.53 22.58 36.96
CA LEU A 928 5.15 22.70 38.28
C LEU A 928 6.26 23.76 38.26
N ASN A 929 7.12 23.69 37.25
CA ASN A 929 8.19 24.66 37.04
C ASN A 929 7.68 26.10 36.88
N TYR A 930 6.55 26.32 36.19
CA TYR A 930 5.95 27.65 36.02
C TYR A 930 5.68 28.31 37.38
N PHE A 931 5.13 27.56 38.34
CA PHE A 931 4.85 28.06 39.69
C PHE A 931 6.12 28.12 40.57
N LEU A 932 7.00 27.11 40.50
CA LEU A 932 8.21 27.07 41.31
C LEU A 932 9.16 28.23 40.96
N ILE A 933 9.48 28.41 39.67
CA ILE A 933 10.27 29.56 39.23
C ILE A 933 9.46 30.85 39.35
N GLY A 934 8.15 30.81 39.11
CA GLY A 934 7.31 32.00 39.23
C GLY A 934 7.35 32.65 40.60
N PHE A 935 7.25 31.86 41.67
CA PHE A 935 7.16 32.36 43.04
C PHE A 935 8.47 32.31 43.83
N PHE A 936 9.36 31.36 43.51
CA PHE A 936 10.56 31.09 44.33
C PHE A 936 11.86 31.28 43.56
N ASN A 937 11.87 32.02 42.44
CA ASN A 937 13.11 32.26 41.70
C ASN A 937 14.19 32.89 42.61
N GLY A 938 15.37 32.28 42.65
CA GLY A 938 16.47 32.70 43.53
C GLY A 938 16.40 32.19 44.98
N TRP A 939 15.28 31.58 45.39
CA TRP A 939 15.11 30.89 46.67
C TRP A 939 15.13 29.36 46.54
N LEU A 940 14.99 28.85 45.32
CA LEU A 940 15.16 27.43 45.01
C LEU A 940 16.62 27.02 45.23
N ASP A 941 16.81 25.83 45.81
CA ASP A 941 18.11 25.19 46.02
C ASP A 941 18.90 25.10 44.69
N HIS A 942 20.23 25.21 44.73
CA HIS A 942 21.05 25.18 43.51
C HIS A 942 21.03 23.83 42.78
N TYR A 943 20.46 22.79 43.39
CA TYR A 943 20.08 21.56 42.70
C TYR A 943 19.08 21.82 41.55
N TYR A 944 18.23 22.85 41.66
CA TYR A 944 17.26 23.21 40.64
C TYR A 944 17.91 24.06 39.53
N ILE A 945 18.00 23.50 38.32
CA ILE A 945 18.53 24.20 37.15
C ILE A 945 17.44 25.09 36.53
N ASN A 946 17.82 26.32 36.15
CA ASN A 946 16.97 27.24 35.41
C ASN A 946 16.37 26.60 34.14
N SER A 947 15.03 26.61 34.04
CA SER A 947 14.30 25.93 32.96
C SER A 947 14.54 26.47 31.56
N PHE A 948 14.89 27.75 31.43
CA PHE A 948 15.34 28.29 30.15
C PHE A 948 16.66 27.66 29.67
N ARG A 949 17.58 27.31 30.59
CA ARG A 949 18.81 26.58 30.25
C ARG A 949 18.52 25.15 29.81
N VAL A 950 17.59 24.48 30.49
CA VAL A 950 17.13 23.14 30.11
C VAL A 950 16.49 23.15 28.72
N TYR A 951 15.58 24.10 28.47
CA TYR A 951 14.97 24.29 27.15
C TYR A 951 16.02 24.55 26.06
N PHE A 952 16.96 25.48 26.30
CA PHE A 952 18.03 25.78 25.35
C PHE A 952 18.92 24.56 25.06
N ALA A 953 19.26 23.77 26.09
CA ALA A 953 20.02 22.53 25.93
C ALA A 953 19.26 21.50 25.08
N ILE A 954 17.95 21.33 25.30
CA ILE A 954 17.10 20.43 24.52
C ILE A 954 17.05 20.87 23.04
N VAL A 955 16.83 22.16 22.77
CA VAL A 955 16.81 22.69 21.40
C VAL A 955 18.18 22.52 20.75
N LEU A 956 19.27 22.83 21.44
CA LEU A 956 20.62 22.71 20.91
C LEU A 956 20.97 21.25 20.58
N VAL A 957 20.61 20.29 21.43
CA VAL A 957 20.95 18.88 21.22
C VAL A 957 20.04 18.23 20.18
N PHE A 958 18.72 18.33 20.32
CA PHE A 958 17.79 17.60 19.44
C PHE A 958 17.51 18.34 18.13
N THR A 959 17.42 19.67 18.16
CA THR A 959 17.08 20.45 16.96
C THR A 959 18.32 20.89 16.19
N VAL A 960 19.34 21.45 16.84
CA VAL A 960 20.52 21.94 16.12
C VAL A 960 21.48 20.80 15.81
N LEU A 961 22.05 20.19 16.85
CA LEU A 961 23.07 19.15 16.72
C LEU A 961 22.50 17.89 16.04
N GLY A 962 21.28 17.46 16.38
CA GLY A 962 20.62 16.32 15.75
C GLY A 962 20.44 16.48 14.23
N ASN A 963 19.98 17.64 13.76
CA ASN A 963 19.79 17.87 12.32
C ASN A 963 21.11 18.05 11.56
N ILE A 964 22.13 18.65 12.18
CA ILE A 964 23.49 18.70 11.62
C ILE A 964 24.07 17.28 11.52
N SER A 965 23.97 16.51 12.61
CA SER A 965 24.44 15.13 12.70
C SER A 965 23.82 14.24 11.63
N LEU A 966 22.49 14.28 11.47
CA LEU A 966 21.78 13.50 10.46
C LEU A 966 22.21 13.89 9.04
N ALA A 967 22.39 15.18 8.75
CA ALA A 967 22.84 15.64 7.43
C ALA A 967 24.27 15.18 7.12
N VAL A 968 25.18 15.27 8.11
CA VAL A 968 26.56 14.79 8.00
C VAL A 968 26.58 13.27 7.81
N LEU A 969 25.83 12.51 8.60
CA LEU A 969 25.77 11.06 8.50
C LEU A 969 25.31 10.63 7.12
N ARG A 970 24.18 11.16 6.63
CA ARG A 970 23.63 10.85 5.30
C ARG A 970 24.61 11.18 4.17
N TYR A 971 25.35 12.27 4.31
CA TYR A 971 26.42 12.61 3.38
C TYR A 971 27.57 11.59 3.41
N ARG A 972 28.03 11.19 4.61
CA ARG A 972 29.13 10.24 4.80
C ARG A 972 28.82 8.84 4.30
N ILE A 973 27.56 8.41 4.36
CA ILE A 973 27.13 7.10 3.85
C ILE A 973 26.67 7.15 2.38
N GLY A 974 26.76 8.30 1.71
CA GLY A 974 26.44 8.44 0.29
C GLY A 974 24.94 8.57 -0.04
N GLU A 975 24.07 8.80 0.94
CA GLU A 975 22.62 8.95 0.74
C GLU A 975 22.19 10.33 0.20
N GLY A 976 23.09 11.32 0.19
CA GLY A 976 22.80 12.62 -0.44
C GLY A 976 23.80 13.74 -0.11
N PRO A 977 23.70 14.91 -0.77
CA PRO A 977 24.59 16.04 -0.51
C PRO A 977 24.31 16.68 0.85
N ILE A 978 25.36 17.14 1.54
CA ILE A 978 25.25 17.72 2.90
C ILE A 978 24.29 18.92 2.97
N MET A 979 24.36 19.85 2.01
CA MET A 979 23.49 21.04 1.99
C MET A 979 22.03 20.69 1.69
N GLY A 980 21.80 19.76 0.75
CA GLY A 980 20.45 19.27 0.44
C GLY A 980 19.82 18.52 1.62
N GLY A 981 20.61 17.68 2.30
CA GLY A 981 20.21 17.00 3.53
C GLY A 981 19.87 17.98 4.64
N PHE A 982 20.72 18.99 4.87
CA PHE A 982 20.48 20.01 5.89
C PHE A 982 19.22 20.85 5.62
N LEU A 983 19.01 21.31 4.39
CA LEU A 983 17.79 22.04 4.01
C LEU A 983 16.53 21.18 4.16
N THR A 984 16.62 19.89 3.83
CA THR A 984 15.53 18.94 4.03
C THR A 984 15.21 18.77 5.52
N ASN A 985 16.24 18.65 6.36
CA ASN A 985 16.08 18.56 7.81
C ASN A 985 15.41 19.82 8.38
N LEU A 986 15.88 21.01 7.99
CA LEU A 986 15.31 22.30 8.42
C LEU A 986 13.83 22.44 8.06
N LYS A 987 13.44 21.99 6.86
CA LYS A 987 12.05 22.04 6.38
C LYS A 987 11.07 21.35 7.34
N TRP A 988 11.48 20.27 7.99
CA TRP A 988 10.60 19.44 8.82
C TRP A 988 10.62 19.79 10.31
N ILE A 989 11.50 20.69 10.76
CA ILE A 989 11.55 21.16 12.14
C ILE A 989 10.18 21.67 12.64
N PRO A 990 9.46 22.57 11.93
CA PRO A 990 8.19 23.10 12.44
C PRO A 990 7.15 22.02 12.73
N LEU A 991 7.02 21.04 11.82
CA LEU A 991 6.09 19.92 11.97
C LEU A 991 6.45 19.08 13.20
N LEU A 992 7.72 18.70 13.34
CA LEU A 992 8.18 17.87 14.46
C LEU A 992 8.12 18.61 15.80
N THR A 993 8.37 19.92 15.84
CA THR A 993 8.25 20.73 17.07
C THR A 993 6.80 20.79 17.55
N ILE A 994 5.84 21.04 16.66
CA ILE A 994 4.41 21.06 17.03
C ILE A 994 3.96 19.67 17.44
N PHE A 995 4.37 18.63 16.70
CA PHE A 995 3.97 17.26 16.98
C PHE A 995 4.53 16.79 18.33
N LEU A 996 5.84 16.71 18.49
CA LEU A 996 6.49 16.23 19.73
C LEU A 996 6.19 17.13 20.94
N GLY A 997 5.95 18.43 20.73
CA GLY A 997 5.53 19.34 21.78
C GLY A 997 4.07 19.17 22.22
N GLY A 998 3.21 18.63 21.36
CA GLY A 998 1.76 18.48 21.59
C GLY A 998 1.30 17.08 22.00
N ILE A 999 2.18 16.08 22.03
CA ILE A 999 1.81 14.68 22.35
C ILE A 999 1.79 14.36 23.86
N SER A 1000 2.34 15.23 24.71
CA SER A 1000 2.61 14.88 26.12
C SER A 1000 1.35 14.52 26.93
N LEU A 1001 0.22 15.22 26.73
CA LEU A 1001 -1.04 14.91 27.40
C LEU A 1001 -1.56 13.51 27.02
N HIS A 1002 -1.44 13.16 25.74
CA HIS A 1002 -1.90 11.89 25.18
C HIS A 1002 -1.05 10.71 25.69
N ILE A 1003 0.28 10.88 25.70
CA ILE A 1003 1.19 9.88 26.28
C ILE A 1003 0.94 9.71 27.77
N SER A 1004 0.73 10.81 28.51
CA SER A 1004 0.40 10.77 29.93
C SER A 1004 -0.89 9.98 30.20
N GLN A 1005 -1.93 10.21 29.40
CA GLN A 1005 -3.17 9.44 29.46
C GLN A 1005 -2.92 7.94 29.27
N ALA A 1006 -2.19 7.55 28.23
CA ALA A 1006 -1.89 6.14 27.95
C ALA A 1006 -1.12 5.46 29.11
N LEU A 1007 -0.11 6.13 29.66
CA LEU A 1007 0.67 5.63 30.81
C LEU A 1007 -0.21 5.45 32.05
N LEU A 1008 -1.03 6.46 32.38
CA LEU A 1008 -1.91 6.44 33.55
C LEU A 1008 -3.02 5.39 33.42
N CYS A 1009 -3.61 5.23 32.23
CA CYS A 1009 -4.63 4.22 31.99
C CYS A 1009 -4.09 2.81 32.27
N HIS A 1010 -2.86 2.50 31.86
CA HIS A 1010 -2.23 1.22 32.22
C HIS A 1010 -2.06 1.08 33.74
N PHE A 1011 -1.45 2.07 34.41
CA PHE A 1011 -1.20 2.00 35.85
C PHE A 1011 -2.49 1.85 36.67
N LEU A 1012 -3.56 2.53 36.27
CA LEU A 1012 -4.87 2.50 36.91
C LEU A 1012 -5.77 1.36 36.42
N SER A 1013 -5.28 0.48 35.53
CA SER A 1013 -6.06 -0.62 34.94
C SER A 1013 -7.35 -0.16 34.24
N ILE A 1014 -7.34 1.05 33.66
CA ILE A 1014 -8.45 1.58 32.88
C ILE A 1014 -8.35 0.98 31.47
N PRO A 1015 -9.39 0.27 30.97
CA PRO A 1015 -9.35 -0.33 29.65
C PRO A 1015 -9.25 0.76 28.58
N LEU A 1016 -8.21 0.68 27.75
CA LEU A 1016 -8.07 1.49 26.54
C LEU A 1016 -8.36 0.58 25.34
N GLU A 1017 -9.34 0.95 24.54
CA GLU A 1017 -9.60 0.30 23.25
C GLU A 1017 -9.08 1.19 22.12
N TRP A 1018 -8.30 0.61 21.22
CA TRP A 1018 -7.83 1.30 20.02
C TRP A 1018 -8.58 0.78 18.80
N GLY A 1019 -9.02 1.69 17.94
CA GLY A 1019 -9.49 1.33 16.60
C GLY A 1019 -8.36 0.81 15.71
N SER A 1020 -8.73 0.14 14.61
CA SER A 1020 -7.83 -0.14 13.50
C SER A 1020 -7.34 1.18 12.89
N THR A 1021 -6.06 1.30 12.56
CA THR A 1021 -5.55 2.46 11.82
C THR A 1021 -6.22 2.53 10.46
N SER A 1022 -6.74 3.70 10.09
CA SER A 1022 -7.35 3.89 8.77
C SER A 1022 -6.27 3.79 7.70
N LYS A 1023 -6.36 2.75 6.86
CA LYS A 1023 -5.43 2.52 5.74
C LYS A 1023 -5.84 3.27 4.47
N GLU A 1024 -7.00 3.93 4.51
CA GLU A 1024 -7.59 4.68 3.40
C GLU A 1024 -7.94 6.10 3.87
N SER A 1025 -7.81 7.06 2.96
CA SER A 1025 -8.17 8.45 3.23
C SER A 1025 -9.63 8.71 2.87
N GLU A 1026 -10.44 9.04 3.88
CA GLU A 1026 -11.77 9.59 3.65
C GLU A 1026 -11.68 11.09 3.34
N HIS A 1027 -12.30 11.52 2.25
CA HIS A 1027 -12.51 12.94 1.99
C HIS A 1027 -13.65 13.44 2.87
N VAL A 1028 -13.33 14.36 3.78
CA VAL A 1028 -14.27 14.94 4.75
C VAL A 1028 -14.25 16.45 4.59
N SER A 1029 -15.43 17.08 4.54
CA SER A 1029 -15.53 18.54 4.45
C SER A 1029 -14.96 19.24 5.68
N PHE A 1030 -14.54 20.50 5.52
CA PHE A 1030 -13.91 21.28 6.58
C PHE A 1030 -14.74 21.30 7.89
N PHE A 1031 -16.05 21.52 7.80
CA PHE A 1031 -16.92 21.61 8.98
C PHE A 1031 -17.08 20.30 9.73
N VAL A 1032 -17.11 19.18 9.01
CA VAL A 1032 -17.17 17.86 9.63
C VAL A 1032 -15.82 17.53 10.27
N ALA A 1033 -14.71 17.85 9.61
CA ALA A 1033 -13.36 17.69 10.13
C ALA A 1033 -13.17 18.49 11.43
N ILE A 1034 -13.52 19.79 11.47
CA ILE A 1034 -13.34 20.61 12.68
C ILE A 1034 -14.24 20.16 13.85
N SER A 1035 -15.48 19.72 13.57
CA SER A 1035 -16.34 19.13 14.61
C SER A 1035 -15.72 17.85 15.18
N LYS A 1036 -15.15 16.99 14.33
CA LYS A 1036 -14.47 15.76 14.75
C LYS A 1036 -13.24 16.08 15.63
N VAL A 1037 -12.47 17.11 15.25
CA VAL A 1037 -11.32 17.62 16.01
C VAL A 1037 -11.75 18.08 17.40
N LEU A 1038 -12.73 18.99 17.48
CA LEU A 1038 -13.18 19.57 18.75
C LEU A 1038 -13.72 18.51 19.72
N ARG A 1039 -14.46 17.51 19.22
CA ARG A 1039 -14.96 16.41 20.06
C ARG A 1039 -13.83 15.53 20.60
N ARG A 1040 -12.86 15.17 19.75
CA ARG A 1040 -11.77 14.25 20.11
C ARG A 1040 -10.72 14.91 21.01
N PHE A 1041 -10.42 16.19 20.80
CA PHE A 1041 -9.40 16.95 21.54
C PHE A 1041 -9.99 17.87 22.61
N LYS A 1042 -11.25 17.66 23.02
CA LYS A 1042 -11.95 18.52 24.00
C LYS A 1042 -11.14 18.75 25.28
N TRP A 1043 -10.46 17.71 25.78
CA TRP A 1043 -9.64 17.79 26.99
C TRP A 1043 -8.34 18.57 26.76
N SER A 1044 -7.69 18.37 25.62
CA SER A 1044 -6.51 19.14 25.23
C SER A 1044 -6.83 20.63 25.07
N PHE A 1045 -7.96 20.97 24.43
CA PHE A 1045 -8.41 22.36 24.33
C PHE A 1045 -8.80 22.95 25.69
N MET A 1046 -9.52 22.19 26.53
CA MET A 1046 -9.88 22.63 27.88
C MET A 1046 -8.63 22.95 28.71
N PHE A 1047 -7.59 22.11 28.64
CA PHE A 1047 -6.29 22.38 29.25
C PHE A 1047 -5.65 23.65 28.68
N CYS A 1048 -5.60 23.82 27.36
CA CYS A 1048 -5.00 24.98 26.73
C CYS A 1048 -5.70 26.30 27.15
N PHE A 1049 -7.03 26.34 27.11
CA PHE A 1049 -7.80 27.51 27.52
C PHE A 1049 -7.69 27.76 29.03
N GLY A 1050 -7.74 26.70 29.85
CA GLY A 1050 -7.59 26.80 31.30
C GLY A 1050 -6.22 27.35 31.69
N MET A 1051 -5.14 26.79 31.14
CA MET A 1051 -3.78 27.26 31.43
C MET A 1051 -3.51 28.66 30.87
N THR A 1052 -4.07 29.01 29.71
CA THR A 1052 -3.97 30.38 29.18
C THR A 1052 -4.65 31.37 30.12
N ALA A 1053 -5.84 31.04 30.64
CA ALA A 1053 -6.53 31.88 31.63
C ALA A 1053 -5.72 32.02 32.93
N VAL A 1054 -5.11 30.93 33.42
CA VAL A 1054 -4.22 30.97 34.59
C VAL A 1054 -3.01 31.88 34.32
N MET A 1055 -2.34 31.74 33.18
CA MET A 1055 -1.18 32.57 32.83
C MET A 1055 -1.54 34.05 32.72
N ILE A 1056 -2.69 34.39 32.11
CA ILE A 1056 -3.15 35.79 32.02
C ILE A 1056 -3.51 36.35 33.40
N THR A 1057 -4.20 35.56 34.24
CA THR A 1057 -4.59 35.97 35.59
C THR A 1057 -3.35 36.23 36.46
N MET A 1058 -2.39 35.30 36.43
CA MET A 1058 -1.11 35.43 37.11
C MET A 1058 -0.27 36.57 36.56
N ALA A 1059 -0.39 36.92 35.28
CA ALA A 1059 0.36 38.03 34.72
C ALA A 1059 -0.24 39.40 35.06
N PHE A 1060 -1.57 39.55 35.13
CA PHE A 1060 -2.20 40.89 35.13
C PHE A 1060 -3.26 41.14 36.21
N VAL A 1061 -3.85 40.10 36.81
CA VAL A 1061 -5.02 40.25 37.69
C VAL A 1061 -4.64 40.20 39.17
N LEU A 1062 -3.65 39.39 39.53
CA LEU A 1062 -3.24 39.21 40.92
C LEU A 1062 -2.39 40.39 41.45
N PRO A 1063 -2.30 40.57 42.78
CA PRO A 1063 -1.37 41.53 43.41
C PRO A 1063 0.06 41.29 42.96
N GLU A 1064 0.88 42.34 42.94
CA GLU A 1064 2.24 42.33 42.36
C GLU A 1064 3.12 41.18 42.87
N ASP A 1065 3.02 40.83 44.15
CA ASP A 1065 3.77 39.73 44.78
C ASP A 1065 3.43 38.34 44.24
N TRP A 1066 2.23 38.16 43.68
CA TRP A 1066 1.76 36.90 43.10
C TRP A 1066 1.83 36.91 41.58
N GLN A 1067 2.43 37.94 40.98
CA GLN A 1067 2.50 38.04 39.52
C GLN A 1067 3.67 37.25 38.94
N ILE A 1068 3.38 36.41 37.93
CA ILE A 1068 4.40 35.65 37.20
C ILE A 1068 4.58 36.29 35.82
N ARG A 1069 5.60 37.14 35.67
CA ARG A 1069 5.95 37.81 34.41
C ARG A 1069 7.31 37.41 33.84
N THR A 1070 8.08 36.61 34.58
CA THR A 1070 9.45 36.27 34.21
C THR A 1070 9.47 35.35 32.98
N LEU A 1071 10.25 35.72 31.96
CA LEU A 1071 10.35 34.94 30.72
C LEU A 1071 10.77 33.48 30.97
N ILE A 1072 11.63 33.26 31.97
CA ILE A 1072 12.17 31.95 32.35
C ILE A 1072 11.04 30.99 32.78
N ALA A 1073 10.00 31.50 33.46
CA ALA A 1073 8.83 30.71 33.85
C ALA A 1073 7.79 30.63 32.72
N VAL A 1074 7.49 31.76 32.08
CA VAL A 1074 6.41 31.89 31.08
C VAL A 1074 6.70 31.13 29.78
N TRP A 1075 7.94 31.18 29.29
CA TRP A 1075 8.27 30.66 27.96
C TRP A 1075 8.06 29.15 27.82
N PRO A 1076 8.60 28.27 28.69
CA PRO A 1076 8.38 26.83 28.58
C PRO A 1076 6.89 26.46 28.63
N MET A 1077 6.13 27.05 29.56
CA MET A 1077 4.69 26.77 29.68
C MET A 1077 3.91 27.24 28.45
N GLY A 1078 4.23 28.44 27.95
CA GLY A 1078 3.64 28.98 26.71
C GLY A 1078 3.89 28.06 25.51
N THR A 1079 5.11 27.53 25.36
CA THR A 1079 5.41 26.59 24.27
C THR A 1079 4.59 25.31 24.33
N ILE A 1080 4.36 24.75 25.53
CA ILE A 1080 3.50 23.56 25.71
C ILE A 1080 2.05 23.87 25.35
N VAL A 1081 1.49 24.98 25.83
CA VAL A 1081 0.10 25.38 25.53
C VAL A 1081 -0.08 25.59 24.02
N VAL A 1082 0.85 26.30 23.37
CA VAL A 1082 0.79 26.55 21.93
C VAL A 1082 0.89 25.24 21.15
N SER A 1083 1.84 24.36 21.46
CA SER A 1083 2.01 23.09 20.73
C SER A 1083 0.79 22.17 20.87
N HIS A 1084 0.19 22.04 22.06
CA HIS A 1084 -1.04 21.25 22.24
C HIS A 1084 -2.25 21.85 21.52
N PHE A 1085 -2.33 23.18 21.42
CA PHE A 1085 -3.39 23.85 20.67
C PHE A 1085 -3.22 23.68 19.16
N LEU A 1086 -1.99 23.81 18.65
CA LEU A 1086 -1.69 23.73 17.22
C LEU A 1086 -1.70 22.30 16.69
N LEU A 1087 -1.33 21.29 17.47
CA LEU A 1087 -1.25 19.90 17.02
C LEU A 1087 -2.50 19.41 16.28
N PRO A 1088 -3.72 19.52 16.85
CA PRO A 1088 -4.92 18.99 16.20
C PRO A 1088 -5.45 19.86 15.04
N ILE A 1089 -4.96 21.10 14.90
CA ILE A 1089 -5.42 22.07 13.90
C ILE A 1089 -4.43 22.12 12.74
N VAL A 1090 -3.17 22.44 13.03
CA VAL A 1090 -2.13 22.72 12.04
C VAL A 1090 -1.61 21.47 11.36
N LEU A 1091 -1.54 20.36 12.09
CA LEU A 1091 -1.03 19.13 11.52
C LEU A 1091 -2.10 18.34 10.78
N ASN A 1092 -3.39 18.72 10.88
CA ASN A 1092 -4.47 18.03 10.22
C ASN A 1092 -4.53 18.40 8.72
N PRO A 1093 -4.25 17.46 7.79
CA PRO A 1093 -4.26 17.73 6.36
C PRO A 1093 -5.62 18.22 5.86
N GLN A 1094 -6.71 17.66 6.38
CA GLN A 1094 -8.08 17.98 5.95
C GLN A 1094 -8.49 19.42 6.31
N LEU A 1095 -7.96 19.96 7.41
CA LEU A 1095 -8.21 21.35 7.80
C LEU A 1095 -7.36 22.33 7.00
N MET A 1096 -6.10 21.96 6.73
CA MET A 1096 -5.13 22.84 6.09
C MET A 1096 -5.26 22.94 4.57
N THR A 1097 -6.02 22.05 3.94
CA THR A 1097 -6.42 22.21 2.54
C THR A 1097 -7.51 23.26 2.34
N PHE A 1098 -8.19 23.72 3.41
CA PHE A 1098 -9.31 24.66 3.35
C PHE A 1098 -10.36 24.30 2.28
N THR A 1099 -10.62 23.00 2.13
CA THR A 1099 -11.63 22.44 1.22
C THR A 1099 -12.97 22.42 1.95
N TRP A 1100 -13.88 23.31 1.52
CA TRP A 1100 -15.15 23.62 2.19
C TRP A 1100 -16.27 22.67 1.81
#